data_AF-A0A9P9Z823-F1
#
_entry.id   AF-A0A9P9Z823-F1
#
_cell.length_a   1.000
_cell.length_b   1.000
_cell.length_c   1.000
_cell.angle_alpha   90.00
_cell.angle_beta   90.00
_cell.angle_gamma   90.00
#
_symmetry.space_group_name_H-M   'P 1'
#
loop_
_entity.id
_entity.type
_entity.pdbx_description
1 polymer ?
#
loop_
_entity_poly.entity_id
_entity_poly.type
_entity_poly.pdbx_seq_one_letter_code
_entity_poly.pdbx_strand_id
1 'polypeptide(L)'
;MQLTGDRFTSSSAAFGNDLSTLPNFPAEIRAPQGTLPGVSSFQVHFADHDILTPGDAPDVLVAMNPAGLKANLPDMRAGTTVIVDSHDFTGRNLVKAGYAENPLEDDSLSDWAVTPVDLTGMTVEAVKEFGLSRKDAARAKNMFALGLLSWMYGRPTETTVDFLEKRFAKNPAIRDANVTAFNAGWAFGETTEAFAVRYEIKPAPMEAGTYRNITGNLALAYGVVAAGVQSGLPVFLGTYPITPASDILHELSKHKRFGITTFQAEDEIAGIGAALGASYAGSLGVTSTSGPGVALKSETIGLGVMTELPLLVIDVQRGGPSTGLPTKTEQADLLQAMFGRNGESPVPVVAPQSPGDCFDAAIEAARIAVTYRTPVMLLSDGMLANGSEPWRVPEIADLPVIDPDFATALNHTTTGKDGAETQDFWPYLRDPDTLARPWAVPGTPGLEHRIGGLEKGDGHGNIAYDPANHDFMVRTRQAKIDRIAESLPPLEVDDPSGKAKVLVLGWGSTYGPIGAAARRVRKAGLDVAQVHLRHLNPFPNDLGDILKRYDAVLVPEMNLGQLSLLLRAKYLVDAVGYNHVRGLPLKAAELAEAITDLITTTTGDSLVPTRGADEVLTGKDFTSDQEVRWCPGCGDYAVLKAVQGFLPDLGLRRENIVFVSGIGCSSRFPYYLDTYGMHSIHGRAPAIATGIATTREDLSVWVVTGDGDALSIGGNHLIHAMRRNVNMTILLFNNRIYGLTKGQYSPTSEPGKVTKSTPSGSVDHPFNPVSLALGAEATFVARTVDSDRKHLTSVLEAAAAHRGTSLVEIYQNCPIFNDNAFEAIKNPDTKADAIIPLVHGEPIRFGVEASKGIARDPQTGGVRVVDGDDPDVLVHDAHADDPTTAFALSRLTDAGVLHQSPIGVFRQVERATYDDDARQQLVTAEQGEGGDPQEALSALITGNDTWTVV
;
A
#
# COMPACT_ATOMS: atom_id res chain seq x y z
N MET A 1 7.66 20.25 26.02
CA MET A 1 6.84 19.16 25.44
C MET A 1 7.59 17.85 25.41
N GLN A 2 8.72 17.73 24.70
CA GLN A 2 9.53 16.49 24.63
C GLN A 2 9.72 15.78 25.99
N LEU A 3 10.27 16.49 26.99
CA LEU A 3 10.45 15.95 28.34
C LEU A 3 9.14 15.43 28.98
N THR A 4 8.02 16.11 28.75
CA THR A 4 6.72 15.71 29.29
C THR A 4 6.23 14.42 28.62
N GLY A 5 6.35 14.33 27.29
CA GLY A 5 6.03 13.13 26.53
C GLY A 5 6.89 11.93 26.93
N ASP A 6 8.21 12.11 27.06
CA ASP A 6 9.14 11.07 27.51
C ASP A 6 8.80 10.53 28.90
N ARG A 7 8.38 11.41 29.82
CA ARG A 7 8.00 11.01 31.18
C ARG A 7 6.68 10.25 31.19
N PHE A 8 5.70 10.72 30.45
CA PHE A 8 4.41 10.02 30.32
C PHE A 8 4.58 8.63 29.69
N THR A 9 5.44 8.53 28.67
CA THR A 9 5.85 7.28 28.04
C THR A 9 6.51 6.33 29.05
N SER A 10 7.49 6.82 29.81
CA SER A 10 8.18 6.03 30.83
C SER A 10 7.23 5.51 31.92
N SER A 11 6.28 6.34 32.35
CA SER A 11 5.28 5.96 33.36
C SER A 11 4.29 4.91 32.82
N SER A 12 3.87 5.05 31.56
CA SER A 12 2.99 4.08 30.89
C SER A 12 3.70 2.73 30.68
N ALA A 13 4.97 2.73 30.28
CA ALA A 13 5.79 1.52 30.18
C ALA A 13 5.94 0.82 31.55
N ALA A 14 6.22 1.59 32.60
CA ALA A 14 6.38 1.04 33.95
C ALA A 14 5.08 0.44 34.51
N PHE A 15 3.92 0.92 34.05
CA PHE A 15 2.62 0.35 34.36
C PHE A 15 2.32 -0.95 33.58
N GLY A 16 3.15 -1.28 32.57
CA GLY A 16 3.01 -2.47 31.74
C GLY A 16 2.13 -2.26 30.50
N ASN A 17 1.91 -1.02 30.06
CA ASN A 17 1.28 -0.76 28.78
C ASN A 17 2.26 -0.99 27.63
N ASP A 18 1.75 -1.53 26.53
CA ASP A 18 2.45 -1.40 25.27
C ASP A 18 2.33 0.03 24.73
N LEU A 19 3.35 0.52 24.01
CA LEU A 19 3.43 1.91 23.59
C LEU A 19 4.22 2.15 22.31
N SER A 20 3.90 3.26 21.64
CA SER A 20 4.63 3.78 20.48
C SER A 20 4.58 5.31 20.50
N THR A 21 5.69 5.94 20.12
CA THR A 21 5.85 7.41 20.20
C THR A 21 6.24 8.03 18.86
N LEU A 22 5.78 9.27 18.65
CA LEU A 22 6.18 10.09 17.50
C LEU A 22 6.60 11.48 17.99
N PRO A 23 7.90 11.70 18.26
CA PRO A 23 8.44 13.02 18.52
C PRO A 23 8.47 13.85 17.24
N ASN A 24 7.98 15.09 17.30
CA ASN A 24 8.03 16.03 16.19
C ASN A 24 8.77 17.32 16.60
N PHE A 25 9.91 17.55 15.95
CA PHE A 25 10.77 18.69 16.23
C PHE A 25 10.52 19.84 15.25
N PRO A 26 10.60 21.10 15.72
CA PRO A 26 10.45 22.26 14.86
C PRO A 26 11.56 22.26 13.80
N ALA A 27 11.23 22.75 12.61
CA ALA A 27 12.20 22.87 11.51
C ALA A 27 13.33 23.88 11.84
N GLU A 28 13.05 24.85 12.71
CA GLU A 28 14.01 25.88 13.13
C GLU A 28 14.44 25.69 14.59
N ILE A 29 15.75 25.69 14.84
CA ILE A 29 16.33 25.57 16.20
C ILE A 29 15.89 26.75 17.10
N ARG A 30 15.64 27.93 16.52
CA ARG A 30 15.24 29.15 17.25
C ARG A 30 14.14 29.94 16.54
N ALA A 31 13.09 29.25 16.10
CA ALA A 31 11.88 29.97 15.69
C ALA A 31 11.37 30.86 16.85
N PRO A 32 10.82 32.05 16.55
CA PRO A 32 10.26 32.92 17.58
C PRO A 32 9.20 32.18 18.41
N GLN A 33 9.31 32.21 19.74
CA GLN A 33 8.36 31.52 20.61
C GLN A 33 6.92 31.98 20.32
N GLY A 34 6.04 31.01 20.08
CA GLY A 34 4.62 31.21 19.77
C GLY A 34 4.28 31.32 18.28
N THR A 35 5.20 30.98 17.36
CA THR A 35 4.92 30.86 15.92
C THR A 35 4.79 29.41 15.48
N LEU A 36 4.14 29.16 14.34
CA LEU A 36 3.95 27.82 13.76
C LEU A 36 5.28 27.06 13.50
N PRO A 37 6.32 27.67 12.89
CA PRO A 37 7.59 26.96 12.65
C PRO A 37 8.33 26.53 13.93
N GLY A 38 8.00 27.13 15.08
CA GLY A 38 8.58 26.81 16.38
C GLY A 38 7.78 25.79 17.19
N VAL A 39 6.70 25.23 16.63
CA VAL A 39 5.91 24.22 17.31
C VAL A 39 6.71 22.91 17.42
N SER A 40 6.70 22.34 18.62
CA SER A 40 7.20 21.01 18.91
C SER A 40 6.08 20.20 19.54
N SER A 41 5.79 19.03 18.97
CA SER A 41 4.78 18.09 19.49
C SER A 41 5.40 16.73 19.82
N PHE A 42 4.70 15.97 20.65
CA PHE A 42 5.08 14.62 21.06
C PHE A 42 3.79 13.82 21.19
N GLN A 43 3.63 12.81 20.33
CA GLN A 43 2.47 11.94 20.35
C GLN A 43 2.85 10.61 21.02
N VAL A 44 1.95 10.12 21.87
CA VAL A 44 2.08 8.84 22.57
C VAL A 44 0.81 8.05 22.33
N HIS A 45 0.95 6.86 21.77
CA HIS A 45 -0.10 5.86 21.73
C HIS A 45 0.27 4.75 22.70
N PHE A 46 -0.68 4.31 23.51
CA PHE A 46 -0.48 3.30 24.54
C PHE A 46 -1.79 2.54 24.74
N ALA A 47 -1.68 1.24 24.95
CA ALA A 47 -2.85 0.36 25.01
C ALA A 47 -2.67 -0.81 26.01
N ASP A 48 -3.75 -1.55 26.20
CA ASP A 48 -3.81 -2.83 26.92
C ASP A 48 -3.65 -4.05 25.99
N HIS A 49 -3.21 -3.81 24.76
CA HIS A 49 -2.93 -4.79 23.73
C HIS A 49 -1.76 -4.31 22.88
N ASP A 50 -1.22 -5.19 22.05
CA ASP A 50 -0.09 -4.92 21.18
C ASP A 50 -0.41 -3.83 20.13
N ILE A 51 0.40 -2.77 20.09
CA ILE A 51 0.27 -1.64 19.17
C ILE A 51 1.53 -1.48 18.34
N LEU A 52 1.31 -1.21 17.05
CA LEU A 52 2.40 -1.17 16.07
C LEU A 52 2.70 0.24 15.55
N THR A 53 1.85 1.22 15.86
CA THR A 53 1.98 2.59 15.37
C THR A 53 1.76 3.61 16.48
N PRO A 54 2.29 4.84 16.32
CA PRO A 54 1.95 5.97 17.18
C PRO A 54 0.48 6.43 17.11
N GLY A 55 -0.38 5.76 16.33
CA GLY A 55 -1.79 6.10 16.12
C GLY A 55 -2.03 7.07 14.96
N ASP A 56 -3.16 6.90 14.26
CA ASP A 56 -3.52 7.72 13.09
C ASP A 56 -3.96 9.14 13.45
N ALA A 57 -4.59 9.31 14.61
CA ALA A 57 -5.11 10.56 15.13
C ALA A 57 -5.14 10.51 16.67
N PRO A 58 -4.75 11.58 17.39
CA PRO A 58 -4.80 11.59 18.85
C PRO A 58 -6.24 11.72 19.37
N ASP A 59 -6.54 11.07 20.51
CA ASP A 59 -7.82 11.22 21.22
C ASP A 59 -7.82 12.41 22.20
N VAL A 60 -6.63 12.91 22.57
CA VAL A 60 -6.47 14.09 23.44
C VAL A 60 -5.32 14.97 22.95
N LEU A 61 -5.59 16.26 22.78
CA LEU A 61 -4.59 17.29 22.51
C LEU A 61 -4.39 18.18 23.73
N VAL A 62 -3.14 18.36 24.17
CA VAL A 62 -2.77 19.40 25.15
C VAL A 62 -2.01 20.51 24.46
N ALA A 63 -2.70 21.61 24.14
CA ALA A 63 -2.16 22.78 23.47
C ALA A 63 -1.72 23.86 24.47
N MET A 64 -0.40 24.01 24.63
CA MET A 64 0.20 24.98 25.56
C MET A 64 0.10 26.45 25.11
N ASN A 65 -0.31 26.69 23.86
CA ASN A 65 -0.44 28.01 23.24
C ASN A 65 -1.21 27.92 21.90
N PRO A 66 -1.63 29.06 21.29
CA PRO A 66 -2.37 29.06 20.04
C PRO A 66 -1.65 28.42 18.85
N ALA A 67 -0.32 28.57 18.73
CA ALA A 67 0.43 27.97 17.62
C ALA A 67 0.42 26.44 17.70
N GLY A 68 0.55 25.88 18.92
CA GLY A 68 0.44 24.44 19.17
C GLY A 68 -0.95 23.90 18.85
N LEU A 69 -2.01 24.65 19.16
CA LEU A 69 -3.38 24.30 18.77
C LEU A 69 -3.49 24.25 17.24
N LYS A 70 -3.17 25.36 16.55
CA LYS A 70 -3.32 25.47 15.09
C LYS A 70 -2.55 24.42 14.31
N ALA A 71 -1.36 24.05 14.78
CA ALA A 71 -0.49 23.11 14.09
C ALA A 71 -0.94 21.64 14.20
N ASN A 72 -1.68 21.27 15.25
CA ASN A 72 -2.03 19.85 15.51
C ASN A 72 -3.55 19.60 15.53
N LEU A 73 -4.39 20.65 15.54
CA LEU A 73 -5.84 20.51 15.51
C LEU A 73 -6.35 19.74 14.26
N PRO A 74 -5.80 19.93 13.05
CA PRO A 74 -6.22 19.16 11.87
C PRO A 74 -6.01 17.65 11.98
N ASP A 75 -5.15 17.20 12.90
CA ASP A 75 -4.86 15.79 13.13
C ASP A 75 -5.82 15.14 14.14
N MET A 76 -6.69 15.92 14.79
CA MET A 76 -7.66 15.47 15.79
C MET A 76 -8.96 15.01 15.13
N ARG A 77 -9.60 13.97 15.68
CA ARG A 77 -10.94 13.54 15.25
C ARG A 77 -12.02 14.45 15.85
N ALA A 78 -13.16 14.59 15.17
CA ALA A 78 -14.31 15.27 15.77
C ALA A 78 -14.75 14.55 17.05
N GLY A 79 -15.15 15.32 18.07
CA GLY A 79 -15.58 14.84 19.38
C GLY A 79 -14.46 14.53 20.38
N THR A 80 -13.18 14.60 19.98
CA THR A 80 -12.05 14.35 20.89
C THR A 80 -11.78 15.52 21.84
N THR A 81 -11.06 15.26 22.93
CA THR A 81 -10.76 16.26 23.96
C THR A 81 -9.60 17.17 23.54
N VAL A 82 -9.78 18.49 23.69
CA VAL A 82 -8.73 19.49 23.45
C VAL A 82 -8.55 20.35 24.70
N ILE A 83 -7.43 20.16 25.41
CA ILE A 83 -7.06 20.95 26.59
C ILE A 83 -6.18 22.12 26.13
N VAL A 84 -6.62 23.34 26.39
CA VAL A 84 -5.89 24.56 25.99
C VAL A 84 -5.43 25.37 27.21
N ASP A 85 -4.19 25.86 27.18
CA ASP A 85 -3.69 26.82 28.17
C ASP A 85 -4.28 28.21 27.90
N SER A 86 -5.45 28.50 28.48
CA SER A 86 -6.19 29.75 28.21
C SER A 86 -5.38 31.01 28.55
N HIS A 87 -4.41 30.91 29.47
CA HIS A 87 -3.48 31.99 29.81
C HIS A 87 -2.70 32.52 28.60
N ASP A 88 -2.31 31.61 27.70
CA ASP A 88 -1.41 31.92 26.60
C ASP A 88 -2.16 32.39 25.34
N PHE A 89 -3.50 32.41 25.34
CA PHE A 89 -4.37 32.93 24.27
C PHE A 89 -4.51 34.46 24.34
N THR A 90 -3.38 35.15 24.47
CA THR A 90 -3.32 36.62 24.43
C THR A 90 -3.33 37.13 22.99
N GLY A 91 -3.85 38.34 22.75
CA GLY A 91 -3.88 38.95 21.40
C GLY A 91 -2.51 38.96 20.69
N ARG A 92 -1.41 39.14 21.44
CA ARG A 92 -0.04 39.06 20.89
C ARG A 92 0.31 37.66 20.39
N ASN A 93 -0.06 36.61 21.12
CA ASN A 93 0.24 35.23 20.76
C ASN A 93 -0.67 34.74 19.62
N LEU A 94 -1.94 35.18 19.58
CA LEU A 94 -2.86 34.93 18.47
C LEU A 94 -2.32 35.47 17.14
N VAL A 95 -1.86 36.73 17.13
CA VAL A 95 -1.24 37.35 15.95
C VAL A 95 0.00 36.56 15.50
N LYS A 96 0.86 36.12 16.43
CA LYS A 96 2.04 35.31 16.10
C LYS A 96 1.71 33.93 15.52
N ALA A 97 0.61 33.31 15.98
CA ALA A 97 0.10 32.05 15.45
C ALA A 97 -0.70 32.24 14.14
N GLY A 98 -0.97 33.48 13.75
CA GLY A 98 -1.73 33.83 12.56
C GLY A 98 -3.23 33.57 12.71
N TYR A 99 -3.78 33.76 13.90
CA TYR A 99 -5.23 33.80 14.12
C TYR A 99 -5.74 35.24 13.93
N ALA A 100 -6.89 35.37 13.24
CA ALA A 100 -7.56 36.66 13.08
C ALA A 100 -8.34 37.05 14.34
N GLU A 101 -9.06 36.07 14.92
CA GLU A 101 -9.83 36.18 16.15
C GLU A 101 -9.43 35.07 17.13
N ASN A 102 -9.87 35.17 18.39
CA ASN A 102 -9.56 34.15 19.38
C ASN A 102 -10.40 32.88 19.10
N PRO A 103 -9.79 31.73 18.75
CA PRO A 103 -10.54 30.51 18.45
C PRO A 103 -11.28 29.94 19.67
N LEU A 104 -11.01 30.43 20.88
CA LEU A 104 -11.76 30.07 22.09
C LEU A 104 -13.07 30.84 22.26
N GLU A 105 -13.27 31.89 21.45
CA GLU A 105 -14.42 32.79 21.52
C GLU A 105 -15.28 32.75 20.25
N ASP A 106 -14.86 31.99 19.24
CA ASP A 106 -15.60 31.76 18.00
C ASP A 106 -16.10 30.29 17.92
N ASP A 107 -16.88 29.99 16.87
CA ASP A 107 -17.44 28.64 16.65
C ASP A 107 -16.45 27.68 15.95
N SER A 108 -15.18 28.09 15.75
CA SER A 108 -14.20 27.30 14.96
C SER A 108 -13.76 26.01 15.62
N LEU A 109 -13.98 25.86 16.94
CA LEU A 109 -13.63 24.65 17.69
C LEU A 109 -14.85 23.79 18.07
N SER A 110 -16.02 24.08 17.51
CA SER A 110 -17.30 23.42 17.86
C SER A 110 -17.33 21.91 17.60
N ASP A 111 -16.49 21.41 16.69
CA ASP A 111 -16.35 19.99 16.39
C ASP A 111 -15.59 19.20 17.48
N TRP A 112 -14.98 19.86 18.48
CA TRP A 112 -14.17 19.22 19.53
C TRP A 112 -14.64 19.54 20.95
N ALA A 113 -14.36 18.65 21.89
CA ALA A 113 -14.60 18.89 23.31
C ALA A 113 -13.46 19.73 23.90
N VAL A 114 -13.56 21.07 23.77
CA VAL A 114 -12.53 22.00 24.25
C VAL A 114 -12.67 22.27 25.75
N THR A 115 -11.59 22.05 26.50
CA THR A 115 -11.48 22.37 27.93
C THR A 115 -10.41 23.45 28.15
N PRO A 116 -10.80 24.72 28.34
CA PRO A 116 -9.86 25.78 28.68
C PRO A 116 -9.40 25.68 30.14
N VAL A 117 -8.09 25.62 30.35
CA VAL A 117 -7.46 25.55 31.67
C VAL A 117 -6.37 26.64 31.77
N ASP A 118 -6.35 27.43 32.83
CA ASP A 118 -5.29 28.43 33.07
C ASP A 118 -4.00 27.75 33.57
N LEU A 119 -3.43 26.85 32.75
CA LEU A 119 -2.28 26.01 33.11
C LEU A 119 -1.09 26.87 33.55
N THR A 120 -0.80 27.95 32.82
CA THR A 120 0.31 28.85 33.20
C THR A 120 0.01 29.59 34.50
N GLY A 121 -1.17 30.19 34.67
CA GLY A 121 -1.52 30.95 35.86
C GLY A 121 -1.54 30.08 37.13
N MET A 122 -2.21 28.93 37.05
CA MET A 122 -2.27 27.96 38.15
C MET A 122 -0.88 27.44 38.54
N THR A 123 -0.03 27.15 37.56
CA THR A 123 1.34 26.70 37.84
C THR A 123 2.14 27.78 38.57
N VAL A 124 2.07 29.04 38.11
CA VAL A 124 2.81 30.15 38.71
C VAL A 124 2.39 30.40 40.15
N GLU A 125 1.09 30.29 40.46
CA GLU A 125 0.61 30.43 41.84
C GLU A 125 1.03 29.24 42.71
N ALA A 126 0.95 28.00 42.19
CA ALA A 126 1.32 26.78 42.93
C ALA A 126 2.80 26.77 43.37
N VAL A 127 3.70 27.35 42.58
CA VAL A 127 5.16 27.33 42.85
C VAL A 127 5.68 28.64 43.48
N LYS A 128 4.79 29.54 43.87
CA LYS A 128 5.12 30.90 44.32
C LYS A 128 6.00 30.94 45.57
N GLU A 129 5.84 29.97 46.46
CA GLU A 129 6.61 29.86 47.71
C GLU A 129 8.11 29.67 47.49
N PHE A 130 8.52 29.15 46.33
CA PHE A 130 9.93 28.90 46.00
C PHE A 130 10.68 30.13 45.49
N GLY A 131 10.03 31.30 45.40
CA GLY A 131 10.68 32.57 45.06
C GLY A 131 11.28 32.63 43.64
N LEU A 132 10.80 31.79 42.72
CA LEU A 132 11.28 31.75 41.34
C LEU A 132 10.89 33.00 40.55
N SER A 133 11.69 33.35 39.54
CA SER A 133 11.28 34.37 38.57
C SER A 133 10.00 33.93 37.86
N ARG A 134 9.12 34.87 37.46
CA ARG A 134 7.87 34.54 36.73
C ARG A 134 8.13 33.68 35.48
N LYS A 135 9.27 33.90 34.82
CA LYS A 135 9.71 33.11 33.65
C LYS A 135 10.05 31.67 34.02
N ASP A 136 10.73 31.45 35.15
CA ASP A 136 11.11 30.10 35.59
C ASP A 136 9.93 29.35 36.22
N ALA A 137 9.05 30.05 36.92
CA ALA A 137 7.77 29.49 37.41
C ALA A 137 6.89 29.01 36.24
N ALA A 138 6.70 29.84 35.21
CA ALA A 138 5.90 29.48 34.03
C ALA A 138 6.49 28.29 33.23
N ARG A 139 7.80 28.02 33.34
CA ARG A 139 8.43 26.86 32.68
C ARG A 139 8.00 25.53 33.27
N ALA A 140 7.53 25.49 34.53
CA ALA A 140 7.06 24.27 35.17
C ALA A 140 5.67 23.83 34.71
N LYS A 141 4.98 24.61 33.85
CA LYS A 141 3.61 24.31 33.40
C LYS A 141 3.49 22.99 32.65
N ASN A 142 4.58 22.55 32.04
CA ASN A 142 4.65 21.26 31.38
C ASN A 142 4.61 20.09 32.37
N MET A 143 5.03 20.29 33.63
CA MET A 143 4.88 19.32 34.71
C MET A 143 3.47 19.34 35.28
N PHE A 144 2.83 20.51 35.38
CA PHE A 144 1.41 20.60 35.73
C PHE A 144 0.55 19.82 34.73
N ALA A 145 0.75 20.04 33.43
CA ALA A 145 0.07 19.29 32.40
C ALA A 145 0.36 17.78 32.47
N LEU A 146 1.60 17.39 32.79
CA LEU A 146 1.96 15.99 33.02
C LEU A 146 1.17 15.40 34.20
N GLY A 147 1.05 16.12 35.32
CA GLY A 147 0.27 15.69 36.47
C GLY A 147 -1.20 15.48 36.14
N LEU A 148 -1.79 16.41 35.39
CA LEU A 148 -3.17 16.30 34.91
C LEU A 148 -3.37 15.07 34.02
N LEU A 149 -2.48 14.86 33.04
CA LEU A 149 -2.53 13.68 32.17
C LEU A 149 -2.32 12.38 32.96
N SER A 150 -1.41 12.38 33.93
CA SER A 150 -1.19 11.22 34.81
C SER A 150 -2.44 10.90 35.63
N TRP A 151 -3.17 11.89 36.12
CA TRP A 151 -4.46 11.65 36.79
C TRP A 151 -5.50 11.09 35.81
N MET A 152 -5.65 11.71 34.64
CA MET A 152 -6.66 11.38 33.62
C MET A 152 -6.56 9.94 33.11
N TYR A 153 -5.33 9.40 33.04
CA TYR A 153 -5.05 8.01 32.63
C TYR A 153 -4.61 7.09 33.77
N GLY A 154 -4.77 7.54 35.03
CA GLY A 154 -4.47 6.74 36.21
C GLY A 154 -3.02 6.25 36.33
N ARG A 155 -2.06 7.06 35.91
CA ARG A 155 -0.62 6.75 35.97
C ARG A 155 -0.04 6.97 37.37
N PRO A 156 0.85 6.07 37.85
CA PRO A 156 1.50 6.21 39.15
C PRO A 156 2.40 7.45 39.19
N THR A 157 2.32 8.20 40.29
CA THR A 157 2.99 9.50 40.45
C THR A 157 4.43 9.35 40.94
N GLU A 158 4.71 8.30 41.71
CA GLU A 158 5.96 8.05 42.42
C GLU A 158 7.14 8.01 41.47
N THR A 159 6.99 7.28 40.36
CA THR A 159 8.03 7.14 39.32
C THR A 159 8.46 8.48 38.71
N THR A 160 7.50 9.41 38.56
CA THR A 160 7.76 10.73 37.99
C THR A 160 8.40 11.65 39.03
N VAL A 161 7.93 11.59 40.28
CA VAL A 161 8.52 12.37 41.39
C VAL A 161 9.99 11.97 41.61
N ASP A 162 10.28 10.67 41.72
CA ASP A 162 11.65 10.15 41.87
C ASP A 162 12.59 10.64 40.75
N PHE A 163 12.09 10.68 39.52
CA PHE A 163 12.85 11.18 38.38
C PHE A 163 13.15 12.67 38.53
N LEU A 164 12.14 13.50 38.87
CA LEU A 164 12.31 14.94 39.02
C LEU A 164 13.30 15.26 40.15
N GLU A 165 13.22 14.53 41.26
CA GLU A 165 14.14 14.64 42.38
C GLU A 165 15.58 14.38 41.98
N LYS A 166 15.84 13.29 41.23
CA LYS A 166 17.17 12.94 40.74
C LYS A 166 17.66 13.93 39.67
N ARG A 167 16.80 14.32 38.73
CA ARG A 167 17.14 15.17 37.58
C ARG A 167 17.56 16.57 38.00
N PHE A 168 16.84 17.15 38.96
CA PHE A 168 17.06 18.51 39.43
C PHE A 168 17.73 18.58 40.81
N ALA A 169 18.32 17.48 41.29
CA ALA A 169 18.99 17.39 42.60
C ALA A 169 19.99 18.52 42.89
N LYS A 170 20.65 19.05 41.85
CA LYS A 170 21.63 20.15 41.96
C LYS A 170 21.00 21.53 42.18
N ASN A 171 19.69 21.69 41.97
CA ASN A 171 18.97 22.96 42.15
C ASN A 171 17.64 22.72 42.89
N PRO A 172 17.65 22.73 44.24
CA PRO A 172 16.50 22.40 45.07
C PRO A 172 15.25 23.24 44.76
N ALA A 173 15.39 24.56 44.56
CA ALA A 173 14.24 25.42 44.27
C ALA A 173 13.55 25.05 42.94
N ILE A 174 14.32 24.70 41.90
CA ILE A 174 13.77 24.23 40.62
C ILE A 174 13.21 22.81 40.75
N ARG A 175 13.87 21.93 41.49
CA ARG A 175 13.38 20.58 41.77
C ARG A 175 12.01 20.64 42.45
N ASP A 176 11.93 21.34 43.57
CA ASP A 176 10.74 21.42 44.41
C ASP A 176 9.59 22.10 43.65
N ALA A 177 9.87 23.15 42.87
CA ALA A 177 8.86 23.74 41.99
C ALA A 177 8.32 22.79 40.92
N ASN A 178 9.15 21.94 40.29
CA ASN A 178 8.66 20.98 39.30
C ASN A 178 7.84 19.86 39.95
N VAL A 179 8.24 19.39 41.14
CA VAL A 179 7.48 18.38 41.91
C VAL A 179 6.14 18.97 42.37
N THR A 180 6.13 20.19 42.91
CA THR A 180 4.89 20.87 43.31
C THR A 180 3.98 21.14 42.12
N ALA A 181 4.51 21.60 40.98
CA ALA A 181 3.71 21.81 39.77
C ALA A 181 3.07 20.50 39.28
N PHE A 182 3.81 19.38 39.27
CA PHE A 182 3.29 18.07 38.93
C PHE A 182 2.16 17.62 39.86
N ASN A 183 2.38 17.69 41.18
CA ASN A 183 1.37 17.31 42.17
C ASN A 183 0.13 18.22 42.11
N ALA A 184 0.31 19.53 41.86
CA ALA A 184 -0.79 20.46 41.68
C ALA A 184 -1.63 20.14 40.45
N GLY A 185 -1.01 19.72 39.34
CA GLY A 185 -1.71 19.26 38.15
C GLY A 185 -2.52 17.98 38.37
N TRP A 186 -1.95 17.04 39.13
CA TRP A 186 -2.65 15.81 39.51
C TRP A 186 -3.85 16.09 40.44
N ALA A 187 -3.64 16.94 41.46
CA ALA A 187 -4.70 17.35 42.39
C ALA A 187 -5.79 18.19 41.71
N PHE A 188 -5.43 18.99 40.69
CA PHE A 188 -6.41 19.69 39.86
C PHE A 188 -7.33 18.70 39.14
N GLY A 189 -6.77 17.63 38.58
CA GLY A 189 -7.56 16.55 38.01
C GLY A 189 -8.57 15.98 39.03
N GLU A 190 -8.11 15.64 40.23
CA GLU A 190 -8.98 15.08 41.28
C GLU A 190 -10.11 16.02 41.73
N THR A 191 -9.88 17.33 41.70
CA THR A 191 -10.80 18.34 42.26
C THR A 191 -11.67 19.03 41.22
N THR A 192 -11.36 18.90 39.93
CA THR A 192 -12.10 19.58 38.86
C THR A 192 -13.27 18.73 38.36
N GLU A 193 -14.42 19.36 38.16
CA GLU A 193 -15.57 18.74 37.48
C GLU A 193 -15.47 18.88 35.94
N ALA A 194 -14.39 19.48 35.43
CA ALA A 194 -14.20 19.75 34.01
C ALA A 194 -13.97 18.50 33.15
N PHE A 195 -13.57 17.38 33.76
CA PHE A 195 -13.32 16.11 33.06
C PHE A 195 -14.28 15.04 33.60
N ALA A 196 -15.27 14.64 32.79
CA ALA A 196 -16.31 13.71 33.22
C ALA A 196 -15.86 12.24 33.31
N VAL A 197 -14.74 11.88 32.68
CA VAL A 197 -14.28 10.49 32.55
C VAL A 197 -12.78 10.40 32.84
N ARG A 198 -12.43 9.48 33.75
CA ARG A 198 -11.06 9.00 33.95
C ARG A 198 -10.91 7.67 33.21
N TYR A 199 -9.85 7.54 32.42
CA TYR A 199 -9.57 6.32 31.67
C TYR A 199 -8.59 5.45 32.46
N GLU A 200 -8.88 4.15 32.54
CA GLU A 200 -7.95 3.15 33.06
C GLU A 200 -7.60 2.19 31.92
N ILE A 201 -6.35 2.28 31.44
CA ILE A 201 -5.83 1.38 30.41
C ILE A 201 -5.02 0.29 31.11
N LYS A 202 -5.55 -0.95 31.08
CA LYS A 202 -4.92 -2.12 31.70
C LYS A 202 -3.55 -2.43 31.09
N PRO A 203 -2.67 -3.16 31.79
CA PRO A 203 -1.41 -3.63 31.20
C PRO A 203 -1.65 -4.51 29.97
N ALA A 204 -0.77 -4.43 28.97
CA ALA A 204 -0.83 -5.27 27.78
C ALA A 204 -0.30 -6.68 28.05
N PRO A 205 -0.84 -7.74 27.41
CA PRO A 205 -0.23 -9.06 27.41
C PRO A 205 1.19 -8.97 26.82
N MET A 206 2.20 -9.25 27.64
CA MET A 206 3.61 -9.30 27.22
C MET A 206 4.21 -10.66 27.59
N GLU A 207 5.17 -11.13 26.81
CA GLU A 207 5.93 -12.32 27.18
C GLU A 207 6.67 -12.10 28.51
N ALA A 208 6.88 -13.17 29.27
CA ALA A 208 7.66 -13.07 30.50
C ALA A 208 9.13 -12.72 30.18
N GLY A 209 9.62 -11.62 30.74
CA GLY A 209 10.99 -11.16 30.51
C GLY A 209 11.32 -9.85 31.22
N THR A 210 12.56 -9.41 31.07
CA THR A 210 13.00 -8.08 31.51
C THR A 210 12.85 -7.10 30.35
N TYR A 211 12.10 -6.03 30.56
CA TYR A 211 11.85 -5.00 29.55
C TYR A 211 12.46 -3.67 29.94
N ARG A 212 12.83 -2.89 28.92
CA ARG A 212 13.15 -1.47 29.06
C ARG A 212 12.60 -0.70 27.87
N ASN A 213 12.27 0.58 28.08
CA ASN A 213 12.00 1.46 26.95
C ASN A 213 13.31 1.76 26.20
N ILE A 214 13.27 1.71 24.86
CA ILE A 214 14.43 2.02 24.00
C ILE A 214 13.99 2.84 22.79
N THR A 215 14.88 3.71 22.30
CA THR A 215 14.71 4.41 21.02
C THR A 215 15.59 3.77 19.95
N GLY A 216 15.26 3.94 18.67
CA GLY A 216 16.01 3.29 17.58
C GLY A 216 17.48 3.67 17.53
N ASN A 217 17.83 4.95 17.67
CA ASN A 217 19.24 5.37 17.68
C ASN A 217 20.02 4.80 18.89
N LEU A 218 19.36 4.66 20.04
CA LEU A 218 19.96 4.04 21.22
C LEU A 218 20.15 2.53 21.01
N ALA A 219 19.16 1.86 20.43
CA ALA A 219 19.22 0.44 20.07
C ALA A 219 20.33 0.17 19.04
N LEU A 220 20.45 0.98 17.99
CA LEU A 220 21.56 0.92 17.01
C LEU A 220 22.92 1.05 17.69
N ALA A 221 23.09 2.05 18.57
CA ALA A 221 24.35 2.23 19.29
C ALA A 221 24.69 1.01 20.17
N TYR A 222 23.69 0.42 20.84
CA TYR A 222 23.89 -0.80 21.64
C TYR A 222 24.18 -2.02 20.78
N GLY A 223 23.54 -2.15 19.61
CA GLY A 223 23.82 -3.22 18.66
C GLY A 223 25.25 -3.14 18.12
N VAL A 224 25.76 -1.93 17.85
CA VAL A 224 27.18 -1.73 17.49
C VAL A 224 28.13 -2.10 18.64
N VAL A 225 27.79 -1.76 19.89
CA VAL A 225 28.58 -2.19 21.05
C VAL A 225 28.58 -3.72 21.16
N ALA A 226 27.40 -4.34 21.03
CA ALA A 226 27.24 -5.78 21.10
C ALA A 226 28.01 -6.48 19.99
N ALA A 227 27.97 -5.99 18.75
CA ALA A 227 28.74 -6.51 17.64
C ALA A 227 30.25 -6.43 17.88
N GLY A 228 30.75 -5.33 18.45
CA GLY A 228 32.16 -5.22 18.85
C GLY A 228 32.56 -6.26 19.89
N VAL A 229 31.70 -6.49 20.89
CA VAL A 229 31.94 -7.52 21.92
C VAL A 229 31.86 -8.93 21.35
N GLN A 230 30.82 -9.25 20.57
CA GLN A 230 30.61 -10.58 19.98
C GLN A 230 31.63 -10.93 18.90
N SER A 231 32.24 -9.92 18.28
CA SER A 231 33.36 -10.12 17.34
C SER A 231 34.74 -10.09 18.00
N GLY A 232 34.85 -9.62 19.24
CA GLY A 232 36.13 -9.33 19.88
C GLY A 232 36.91 -8.18 19.22
N LEU A 233 36.31 -7.45 18.27
CA LEU A 233 36.95 -6.35 17.55
C LEU A 233 36.78 -5.02 18.30
N PRO A 234 37.84 -4.19 18.41
CA PRO A 234 37.67 -2.78 18.72
C PRO A 234 36.76 -2.12 17.68
N VAL A 235 35.90 -1.19 18.11
CA VAL A 235 35.00 -0.46 17.21
C VAL A 235 35.57 0.92 16.96
N PHE A 236 35.64 1.34 15.69
CA PHE A 236 36.00 2.70 15.32
C PHE A 236 34.85 3.38 14.59
N LEU A 237 34.24 4.37 15.22
CA LEU A 237 33.24 5.23 14.61
C LEU A 237 33.91 6.48 14.02
N GLY A 238 34.01 6.56 12.70
CA GLY A 238 34.41 7.77 11.98
C GLY A 238 33.19 8.44 11.37
N THR A 239 32.80 9.62 11.85
CA THR A 239 31.54 10.26 11.44
C THR A 239 31.58 11.79 11.46
N TYR A 240 30.64 12.43 10.77
CA TYR A 240 30.37 13.85 10.82
C TYR A 240 28.96 14.08 11.40
N PRO A 241 28.75 15.08 12.29
CA PRO A 241 27.44 15.29 12.91
C PRO A 241 26.36 15.68 11.90
N ILE A 242 25.30 14.88 11.79
CA ILE A 242 24.15 15.12 10.93
C ILE A 242 22.85 14.61 11.57
N THR A 243 21.77 15.39 11.51
CA THR A 243 20.45 14.95 11.98
C THR A 243 19.84 13.95 10.99
N PRO A 244 19.20 12.85 11.43
CA PRO A 244 18.99 12.42 12.82
C PRO A 244 20.04 11.43 13.37
N ALA A 245 21.20 11.23 12.72
CA ALA A 245 22.19 10.21 13.10
C ALA A 245 23.16 10.61 14.24
N SER A 246 23.27 11.88 14.59
CA SER A 246 24.23 12.38 15.61
C SER A 246 24.10 11.72 16.98
N ASP A 247 22.92 11.24 17.36
CA ASP A 247 22.73 10.61 18.67
C ASP A 247 23.44 9.28 18.82
N ILE A 248 23.73 8.59 17.71
CA ILE A 248 24.57 7.39 17.70
C ILE A 248 26.00 7.73 18.15
N LEU A 249 26.56 8.84 17.66
CA LEU A 249 27.87 9.35 18.10
C LEU A 249 27.84 9.74 19.58
N HIS A 250 26.81 10.48 20.00
CA HIS A 250 26.65 10.88 21.40
C HIS A 250 26.64 9.67 22.33
N GLU A 251 25.92 8.61 21.97
CA GLU A 251 25.84 7.41 22.80
C GLU A 251 27.13 6.59 22.79
N LEU A 252 27.68 6.26 21.61
CA LEU A 252 28.91 5.47 21.49
C LEU A 252 30.11 6.14 22.15
N SER A 253 30.18 7.47 22.18
CA SER A 253 31.26 8.21 22.86
C SER A 253 31.36 7.92 24.36
N LYS A 254 30.25 7.51 25.00
CA LYS A 254 30.19 7.19 26.44
C LYS A 254 30.73 5.79 26.76
N HIS A 255 30.89 4.94 25.76
CA HIS A 255 31.09 3.49 25.91
C HIS A 255 32.55 3.04 25.67
N LYS A 256 33.53 3.89 26.00
CA LYS A 256 34.97 3.64 25.80
C LYS A 256 35.49 2.33 26.41
N ARG A 257 34.89 1.88 27.51
CA ARG A 257 35.26 0.63 28.20
C ARG A 257 35.10 -0.63 27.33
N PHE A 258 34.29 -0.56 26.28
CA PHE A 258 34.07 -1.67 25.35
C PHE A 258 34.97 -1.59 24.10
N GLY A 259 36.06 -0.82 24.14
CA GLY A 259 36.99 -0.70 23.01
C GLY A 259 36.51 0.24 21.90
N ILE A 260 35.60 1.17 22.22
CA ILE A 260 34.98 2.07 21.23
C ILE A 260 35.77 3.36 21.06
N THR A 261 36.31 3.57 19.86
CA THR A 261 36.95 4.82 19.44
C THR A 261 35.96 5.63 18.61
N THR A 262 35.85 6.93 18.89
CA THR A 262 34.95 7.85 18.19
C THR A 262 35.79 8.99 17.64
N PHE A 263 35.71 9.22 16.33
CA PHE A 263 36.37 10.29 15.61
C PHE A 263 35.32 11.14 14.91
N GLN A 264 35.14 12.35 15.41
CA GLN A 264 34.33 13.36 14.74
C GLN A 264 35.22 14.05 13.70
N ALA A 265 34.95 13.77 12.43
CA ALA A 265 35.71 14.28 11.30
C ALA A 265 35.23 15.69 10.90
N GLU A 266 36.03 16.33 10.04
CA GLU A 266 35.76 17.61 9.40
C GLU A 266 34.63 17.54 8.36
N ASP A 267 34.42 16.39 7.73
CA ASP A 267 33.35 16.11 6.77
C ASP A 267 33.03 14.60 6.69
N GLU A 268 32.01 14.25 5.91
CA GLU A 268 31.59 12.87 5.72
C GLU A 268 32.62 12.00 5.00
N ILE A 269 33.46 12.57 4.14
CA ILE A 269 34.48 11.88 3.33
C ILE A 269 35.61 11.42 4.24
N ALA A 270 36.16 12.32 5.06
CA ALA A 270 37.16 12.05 6.07
C ALA A 270 36.65 11.07 7.13
N GLY A 271 35.38 11.20 7.54
CA GLY A 271 34.75 10.31 8.51
C GLY A 271 34.73 8.84 8.04
N ILE A 272 34.24 8.58 6.82
CA ILE A 272 34.22 7.21 6.27
C ILE A 272 35.63 6.72 5.92
N GLY A 273 36.51 7.60 5.43
CA GLY A 273 37.90 7.25 5.14
C GLY A 273 38.65 6.76 6.37
N ALA A 274 38.47 7.43 7.51
CA ALA A 274 39.03 6.99 8.78
C ALA A 274 38.44 5.65 9.25
N ALA A 275 37.14 5.44 9.09
CA ALA A 275 36.49 4.17 9.44
C ALA A 275 37.00 3.00 8.58
N LEU A 276 37.16 3.20 7.27
CA LEU A 276 37.72 2.18 6.37
C LEU A 276 39.19 1.90 6.69
N GLY A 277 39.97 2.93 7.03
CA GLY A 277 41.36 2.77 7.49
C GLY A 277 41.46 1.96 8.79
N ALA A 278 40.56 2.19 9.74
CA ALA A 278 40.48 1.40 10.96
C ALA A 278 40.10 -0.07 10.68
N SER A 279 39.22 -0.31 9.69
CA SER A 279 38.92 -1.65 9.20
C SER A 279 40.14 -2.34 8.61
N TYR A 280 40.92 -1.67 7.77
CA TYR A 280 42.19 -2.23 7.30
C TYR A 280 43.13 -2.60 8.46
N ALA A 281 43.13 -1.81 9.55
CA ALA A 281 43.92 -2.05 10.75
C ALA A 281 43.36 -3.12 11.72
N GLY A 282 42.30 -3.84 11.36
CA GLY A 282 41.73 -4.91 12.18
C GLY A 282 40.70 -4.49 13.22
N SER A 283 40.09 -3.31 13.07
CA SER A 283 38.92 -2.89 13.87
C SER A 283 37.62 -3.06 13.09
N LEU A 284 36.47 -3.07 13.77
CA LEU A 284 35.19 -2.89 13.09
C LEU A 284 35.01 -1.41 12.75
N GLY A 285 35.16 -1.06 11.47
CA GLY A 285 34.92 0.29 10.97
C GLY A 285 33.42 0.58 10.89
N VAL A 286 33.00 1.71 11.47
CA VAL A 286 31.60 2.16 11.49
C VAL A 286 31.53 3.63 11.10
N THR A 287 30.53 4.02 10.32
CA THR A 287 30.17 5.41 10.07
C THR A 287 28.65 5.56 10.17
N SER A 288 28.18 6.69 10.71
CA SER A 288 26.75 7.01 10.80
C SER A 288 26.45 8.29 10.03
N THR A 289 25.32 8.36 9.34
CA THR A 289 24.99 9.49 8.46
C THR A 289 23.50 9.54 8.08
N SER A 290 23.16 10.39 7.11
CA SER A 290 21.86 10.45 6.45
C SER A 290 22.07 10.67 4.93
N GLY A 291 21.03 10.64 4.10
CA GLY A 291 21.09 10.69 2.63
C GLY A 291 22.17 11.61 1.99
N PRO A 292 22.30 12.90 2.37
CA PRO A 292 23.35 13.77 1.81
C PRO A 292 24.77 13.29 2.11
N GLY A 293 24.98 12.75 3.30
CA GLY A 293 26.26 12.22 3.70
C GLY A 293 26.55 10.87 3.05
N VAL A 294 25.54 10.05 2.75
CA VAL A 294 25.72 8.85 1.91
C VAL A 294 26.25 9.23 0.53
N ALA A 295 25.75 10.31 -0.07
CA ALA A 295 26.20 10.77 -1.39
C ALA A 295 27.68 11.12 -1.40
N LEU A 296 28.16 11.81 -0.35
CA LEU A 296 29.58 12.13 -0.18
C LEU A 296 30.44 10.90 0.13
N LYS A 297 29.87 9.90 0.80
CA LYS A 297 30.56 8.67 1.18
C LYS A 297 30.66 7.65 0.04
N SER A 298 29.86 7.77 -1.02
CA SER A 298 29.77 6.79 -2.12
C SER A 298 31.13 6.37 -2.70
N GLU A 299 32.06 7.30 -2.90
CA GLU A 299 33.40 6.98 -3.43
C GLU A 299 34.17 6.04 -2.49
N THR A 300 34.18 6.33 -1.19
CA THR A 300 34.86 5.48 -0.19
C THR A 300 34.13 4.16 0.03
N ILE A 301 32.80 4.11 -0.09
CA ILE A 301 32.06 2.85 -0.08
C ILE A 301 32.50 1.99 -1.28
N GLY A 302 32.61 2.59 -2.48
CA GLY A 302 33.15 1.93 -3.66
C GLY A 302 34.58 1.41 -3.45
N LEU A 303 35.43 2.19 -2.79
CA LEU A 303 36.77 1.73 -2.38
C LEU A 303 36.69 0.56 -1.38
N GLY A 304 35.75 0.57 -0.44
CA GLY A 304 35.50 -0.52 0.50
C GLY A 304 35.09 -1.82 -0.20
N VAL A 305 34.26 -1.73 -1.24
CA VAL A 305 33.90 -2.88 -2.10
C VAL A 305 35.14 -3.41 -2.84
N MET A 306 35.95 -2.51 -3.40
CA MET A 306 37.15 -2.89 -4.16
C MET A 306 38.27 -3.49 -3.28
N THR A 307 38.41 -2.97 -2.05
CA THR A 307 39.38 -3.46 -1.07
C THR A 307 38.86 -4.67 -0.29
N GLU A 308 37.55 -4.95 -0.39
CA GLU A 308 36.85 -6.03 0.30
C GLU A 308 37.15 -6.00 1.80
N LEU A 309 36.83 -4.88 2.44
CA LEU A 309 37.00 -4.65 3.87
C LEU A 309 35.63 -4.54 4.57
N PRO A 310 35.50 -5.05 5.81
CA PRO A 310 34.27 -4.90 6.59
C PRO A 310 34.05 -3.43 6.97
N LEU A 311 32.89 -2.87 6.62
CA LEU A 311 32.53 -1.50 6.97
C LEU A 311 31.02 -1.39 7.18
N LEU A 312 30.61 -0.85 8.33
CA LEU A 312 29.20 -0.58 8.59
C LEU A 312 28.88 0.88 8.28
N VAL A 313 27.95 1.12 7.35
CA VAL A 313 27.44 2.45 6.99
C VAL A 313 25.99 2.55 7.44
N ILE A 314 25.77 3.22 8.57
CA ILE A 314 24.43 3.44 9.14
C ILE A 314 23.86 4.71 8.52
N ASP A 315 22.85 4.55 7.68
CA ASP A 315 22.09 5.64 7.08
C ASP A 315 20.75 5.79 7.79
N VAL A 316 20.60 6.87 8.55
CA VAL A 316 19.33 7.20 9.19
C VAL A 316 18.60 8.17 8.27
N GLN A 317 17.72 7.62 7.44
CA GLN A 317 17.05 8.34 6.35
C GLN A 317 16.16 9.47 6.89
N ARG A 318 16.05 10.54 6.09
CA ARG A 318 15.23 11.72 6.36
C ARG A 318 14.67 12.27 5.04
N GLY A 319 13.71 13.18 5.09
CA GLY A 319 13.11 13.76 3.88
C GLY A 319 14.15 14.40 2.96
N GLY A 320 14.19 13.97 1.70
CA GLY A 320 15.07 14.50 0.65
C GLY A 320 14.35 15.45 -0.33
N PRO A 321 14.94 15.75 -1.50
CA PRO A 321 16.35 15.56 -1.90
C PRO A 321 17.26 16.69 -1.37
N SER A 322 18.58 16.56 -1.56
CA SER A 322 19.57 17.54 -1.08
C SER A 322 19.45 17.74 0.44
N THR A 323 19.44 18.96 0.97
CA THR A 323 19.19 19.21 2.40
C THR A 323 17.84 18.63 2.86
N GLY A 324 16.82 18.73 1.99
CA GLY A 324 15.47 18.22 2.21
C GLY A 324 14.81 18.75 3.48
N LEU A 325 14.25 17.84 4.27
CA LEU A 325 13.54 18.06 5.53
C LEU A 325 14.28 17.34 6.67
N PRO A 326 15.31 17.95 7.28
CA PRO A 326 16.21 17.25 8.20
C PRO A 326 15.57 16.58 9.42
N THR A 327 14.39 17.05 9.83
CA THR A 327 13.65 16.57 11.01
C THR A 327 12.47 15.67 10.65
N LYS A 328 12.25 15.36 9.37
CA LYS A 328 11.11 14.57 8.89
C LYS A 328 11.58 13.20 8.40
N THR A 329 10.75 12.19 8.64
CA THR A 329 11.03 10.80 8.22
C THR A 329 10.70 10.60 6.75
N GLU A 330 11.48 9.77 6.07
CA GLU A 330 11.25 9.34 4.70
C GLU A 330 12.09 8.08 4.42
N GLN A 331 11.71 7.28 3.42
CA GLN A 331 12.42 6.06 3.02
C GLN A 331 12.90 6.17 1.57
N ALA A 332 13.60 7.26 1.25
CA ALA A 332 13.91 7.64 -0.13
C ALA A 332 15.37 7.35 -0.55
N ASP A 333 16.17 6.67 0.27
CA ASP A 333 17.60 6.46 -0.01
C ASP A 333 17.90 5.02 -0.51
N LEU A 334 16.90 4.15 -0.67
CA LEU A 334 17.11 2.76 -1.11
C LEU A 334 17.83 2.65 -2.46
N LEU A 335 17.41 3.39 -3.49
CA LEU A 335 18.10 3.36 -4.79
C LEU A 335 19.51 3.96 -4.73
N GLN A 336 19.73 4.94 -3.85
CA GLN A 336 21.08 5.48 -3.60
C GLN A 336 21.96 4.44 -2.90
N ALA A 337 21.42 3.68 -1.95
CA ALA A 337 22.09 2.56 -1.32
C ALA A 337 22.37 1.42 -2.31
N MET A 338 21.46 1.15 -3.24
CA MET A 338 21.62 0.10 -4.26
C MET A 338 22.63 0.49 -5.36
N PHE A 339 22.58 1.72 -5.85
CA PHE A 339 23.22 2.11 -7.11
C PHE A 339 23.99 3.44 -7.07
N GLY A 340 24.11 4.10 -5.91
CA GLY A 340 24.73 5.42 -5.78
C GLY A 340 26.26 5.46 -5.92
N ARG A 341 26.89 4.39 -6.42
CA ARG A 341 28.35 4.22 -6.57
C ARG A 341 28.70 4.01 -8.04
N ASN A 342 29.93 4.34 -8.43
CA ASN A 342 30.39 4.14 -9.80
C ASN A 342 30.77 2.67 -10.09
N GLY A 343 30.47 2.21 -11.30
CA GLY A 343 30.74 0.84 -11.75
C GLY A 343 29.89 -0.23 -11.06
N GLU A 344 30.19 -1.50 -11.32
CA GLU A 344 29.55 -2.65 -10.67
C GLU A 344 30.09 -2.80 -9.23
N SER A 345 29.42 -2.13 -8.29
CA SER A 345 29.84 -1.99 -6.89
C SER A 345 28.72 -2.39 -5.92
N PRO A 346 28.43 -3.70 -5.81
CA PRO A 346 27.33 -4.20 -4.99
C PRO A 346 27.68 -4.16 -3.50
N VAL A 347 26.71 -3.81 -2.66
CA VAL A 347 26.82 -3.81 -1.20
C VAL A 347 25.57 -4.44 -0.60
N PRO A 348 25.67 -5.19 0.51
CA PRO A 348 24.48 -5.66 1.20
C PRO A 348 23.73 -4.50 1.84
N VAL A 349 22.41 -4.63 1.95
CA VAL A 349 21.52 -3.63 2.53
C VAL A 349 20.60 -4.30 3.55
N VAL A 350 20.64 -3.82 4.79
CA VAL A 350 19.83 -4.28 5.92
C VAL A 350 18.97 -3.13 6.44
N ALA A 351 17.71 -3.38 6.79
CA ALA A 351 16.80 -2.39 7.37
C ALA A 351 16.10 -2.96 8.62
N PRO A 352 16.04 -2.22 9.75
CA PRO A 352 15.27 -2.60 10.92
C PRO A 352 13.77 -2.33 10.73
N GLN A 353 12.92 -3.10 11.39
CA GLN A 353 11.46 -2.96 11.30
C GLN A 353 10.83 -2.12 12.43
N SER A 354 11.53 -1.96 13.56
CA SER A 354 11.06 -1.24 14.74
C SER A 354 12.20 -0.54 15.50
N PRO A 355 11.90 0.37 16.45
CA PRO A 355 12.92 0.96 17.31
C PRO A 355 13.76 -0.05 18.11
N GLY A 356 13.18 -1.14 18.61
CA GLY A 356 13.91 -2.21 19.30
C GLY A 356 14.74 -3.05 18.33
N ASP A 357 14.18 -3.39 17.17
CA ASP A 357 14.82 -4.21 16.14
C ASP A 357 16.08 -3.57 15.51
N CYS A 358 16.23 -2.25 15.66
CA CYS A 358 17.48 -1.53 15.39
C CYS A 358 18.71 -2.18 16.05
N PHE A 359 18.55 -2.79 17.24
CA PHE A 359 19.63 -3.51 17.92
C PHE A 359 20.10 -4.73 17.11
N ASP A 360 19.16 -5.60 16.73
CA ASP A 360 19.44 -6.85 16.01
C ASP A 360 19.91 -6.58 14.57
N ALA A 361 19.33 -5.56 13.90
CA ALA A 361 19.77 -5.14 12.57
C ALA A 361 21.23 -4.66 12.54
N ALA A 362 21.71 -3.98 13.60
CA ALA A 362 23.10 -3.56 13.69
C ALA A 362 24.06 -4.76 13.88
N ILE A 363 23.65 -5.75 14.67
CA ILE A 363 24.42 -6.99 14.84
C ILE A 363 24.47 -7.78 13.53
N GLU A 364 23.33 -7.93 12.85
CA GLU A 364 23.25 -8.62 11.56
C GLU A 364 24.10 -7.93 10.48
N ALA A 365 24.02 -6.60 10.38
CA ALA A 365 24.82 -5.84 9.44
C ALA A 365 26.33 -5.97 9.73
N ALA A 366 26.74 -5.98 11.00
CA ALA A 366 28.12 -6.23 11.40
C ALA A 366 28.56 -7.68 11.10
N ARG A 367 27.70 -8.67 11.36
CA ARG A 367 27.95 -10.08 11.02
C ARG A 367 28.19 -10.24 9.53
N ILE A 368 27.34 -9.65 8.68
CA ILE A 368 27.50 -9.69 7.22
C ILE A 368 28.79 -8.99 6.81
N ALA A 369 29.03 -7.77 7.31
CA ALA A 369 30.21 -6.98 6.95
C ALA A 369 31.50 -7.74 7.25
N VAL A 370 31.60 -8.32 8.44
CA VAL A 370 32.72 -9.15 8.87
C VAL A 370 32.78 -10.42 8.03
N THR A 371 31.76 -11.28 8.05
CA THR A 371 31.78 -12.60 7.39
C THR A 371 32.14 -12.51 5.89
N TYR A 372 31.52 -11.59 5.16
CA TYR A 372 31.68 -11.46 3.70
C TYR A 372 32.71 -10.40 3.28
N ARG A 373 33.38 -9.75 4.25
CA ARG A 373 34.41 -8.72 4.02
C ARG A 373 33.97 -7.67 3.01
N THR A 374 32.91 -6.96 3.34
CA THR A 374 32.29 -5.97 2.45
C THR A 374 31.69 -4.82 3.24
N PRO A 375 31.56 -3.62 2.66
CA PRO A 375 30.71 -2.57 3.21
C PRO A 375 29.25 -3.02 3.23
N VAL A 376 28.54 -2.73 4.32
CA VAL A 376 27.10 -2.99 4.48
C VAL A 376 26.38 -1.69 4.78
N MET A 377 25.31 -1.43 4.06
CA MET A 377 24.39 -0.33 4.32
C MET A 377 23.32 -0.78 5.33
N LEU A 378 23.18 -0.06 6.43
CA LEU A 378 22.05 -0.23 7.36
C LEU A 378 21.13 0.97 7.22
N LEU A 379 19.95 0.76 6.62
CA LEU A 379 18.95 1.80 6.36
C LEU A 379 17.92 1.86 7.49
N SER A 380 18.11 2.81 8.41
CA SER A 380 17.08 3.23 9.36
C SER A 380 16.35 4.48 8.83
N ASP A 381 15.45 5.06 9.59
CA ASP A 381 14.75 6.29 9.24
C ASP A 381 14.39 7.13 10.47
N GLY A 382 14.01 8.39 10.24
CA GLY A 382 13.68 9.34 11.30
C GLY A 382 12.56 8.90 12.24
N MET A 383 11.64 8.03 11.79
CA MET A 383 10.59 7.47 12.65
C MET A 383 11.19 6.45 13.61
N LEU A 384 11.95 5.47 13.12
CA LEU A 384 12.58 4.47 13.99
C LEU A 384 13.60 5.09 14.93
N ALA A 385 14.42 6.02 14.42
CA ALA A 385 15.50 6.64 15.18
C ALA A 385 15.01 7.36 16.45
N ASN A 386 13.87 8.06 16.34
CA ASN A 386 13.31 8.89 17.39
C ASN A 386 12.16 8.20 18.16
N GLY A 387 11.46 7.27 17.52
CA GLY A 387 10.39 6.49 18.14
C GLY A 387 10.92 5.59 19.26
N SER A 388 10.05 5.25 20.19
CA SER A 388 10.35 4.36 21.31
C SER A 388 9.31 3.26 21.46
N GLU A 389 9.75 2.10 21.91
CA GLU A 389 8.88 0.97 22.25
C GLU A 389 9.42 0.22 23.48
N PRO A 390 8.57 -0.57 24.16
CA PRO A 390 9.03 -1.54 25.13
C PRO A 390 9.88 -2.62 24.45
N TRP A 391 11.16 -2.68 24.81
CA TRP A 391 12.10 -3.63 24.25
C TRP A 391 12.48 -4.68 25.29
N ARG A 392 12.29 -5.95 24.92
CA ARG A 392 12.73 -7.09 25.72
C ARG A 392 14.25 -7.14 25.69
N VAL A 393 14.88 -7.09 26.85
CA VAL A 393 16.33 -7.15 26.96
C VAL A 393 16.78 -8.58 26.60
N PRO A 394 17.63 -8.75 25.59
CA PRO A 394 18.11 -10.08 25.19
C PRO A 394 19.11 -10.62 26.22
N GLU A 395 19.17 -11.95 26.32
CA GLU A 395 20.24 -12.61 27.05
C GLU A 395 21.53 -12.57 26.22
N ILE A 396 22.62 -12.10 26.82
CA ILE A 396 23.89 -11.87 26.10
C ILE A 396 24.45 -13.17 25.50
N ALA A 397 24.17 -14.31 26.13
CA ALA A 397 24.61 -15.62 25.67
C ALA A 397 23.91 -16.08 24.38
N ASP A 398 22.74 -15.51 24.06
CA ASP A 398 21.94 -15.88 22.88
C ASP A 398 22.30 -15.03 21.65
N LEU A 399 23.13 -14.00 21.82
CA LEU A 399 23.57 -13.16 20.72
C LEU A 399 24.51 -13.94 19.78
N PRO A 400 24.43 -13.72 18.45
CA PRO A 400 25.25 -14.45 17.50
C PRO A 400 26.73 -14.09 17.65
N VAL A 401 27.58 -15.11 17.64
CA VAL A 401 29.04 -14.95 17.58
C VAL A 401 29.43 -14.49 16.18
N ILE A 402 30.32 -13.49 16.09
CA ILE A 402 30.81 -12.96 14.82
C ILE A 402 32.30 -13.29 14.74
N ASP A 403 32.72 -14.26 13.93
CA ASP A 403 34.15 -14.60 13.84
C ASP A 403 34.88 -13.70 12.82
N PRO A 404 35.85 -12.87 13.24
CA PRO A 404 36.67 -12.11 12.30
C PRO A 404 37.59 -12.97 11.46
N ASP A 405 37.88 -14.22 11.83
CA ASP A 405 38.75 -15.18 11.15
C ASP A 405 39.95 -14.51 10.45
N PHE A 406 40.81 -13.88 11.27
CA PHE A 406 41.97 -13.17 10.74
C PHE A 406 42.98 -14.17 10.17
N ALA A 407 43.51 -13.86 8.98
CA ALA A 407 44.60 -14.62 8.39
C ALA A 407 45.85 -14.49 9.27
N THR A 408 46.45 -15.62 9.62
CA THR A 408 47.64 -15.70 10.50
C THR A 408 48.82 -16.43 9.86
N ALA A 409 48.66 -17.00 8.66
CA ALA A 409 49.67 -17.77 7.97
C ALA A 409 49.62 -17.58 6.44
N LEU A 410 50.73 -17.93 5.77
CA LEU A 410 50.83 -18.02 4.31
C LEU A 410 49.81 -19.03 3.78
N ASN A 411 49.21 -18.77 2.62
CA ASN A 411 48.07 -19.53 2.10
C ASN A 411 48.22 -19.96 0.63
N HIS A 412 49.40 -19.76 0.03
CA HIS A 412 49.67 -20.14 -1.35
C HIS A 412 51.09 -20.68 -1.53
N THR A 413 51.28 -21.61 -2.45
CA THR A 413 52.60 -22.15 -2.83
C THR A 413 52.91 -21.76 -4.27
N THR A 414 53.93 -20.94 -4.48
CA THR A 414 54.41 -20.53 -5.81
C THR A 414 55.57 -21.42 -6.23
N THR A 415 55.48 -22.00 -7.43
CA THR A 415 56.60 -22.75 -8.04
C THR A 415 57.41 -21.83 -8.95
N GLY A 416 58.69 -21.63 -8.61
CA GLY A 416 59.65 -20.86 -9.39
C GLY A 416 60.01 -21.54 -10.73
N LYS A 417 60.65 -20.78 -11.62
CA LYS A 417 61.11 -21.30 -12.93
C LYS A 417 62.18 -22.38 -12.84
N ASP A 418 62.83 -22.48 -11.69
CA ASP A 418 63.81 -23.50 -11.30
C ASP A 418 63.18 -24.73 -10.61
N GLY A 419 61.86 -24.74 -10.44
CA GLY A 419 61.11 -25.79 -9.74
C GLY A 419 61.13 -25.67 -8.22
N ALA A 420 61.72 -24.61 -7.65
CA ALA A 420 61.69 -24.38 -6.21
C ALA A 420 60.31 -23.87 -5.76
N GLU A 421 59.80 -24.41 -4.66
CA GLU A 421 58.52 -23.99 -4.07
C GLU A 421 58.77 -22.93 -2.98
N THR A 422 58.05 -21.81 -3.05
CA THR A 422 58.02 -20.77 -2.02
C THR A 422 56.61 -20.62 -1.47
N GLN A 423 56.48 -20.41 -0.16
CA GLN A 423 55.20 -20.10 0.48
C GLN A 423 54.97 -18.59 0.40
N ASP A 424 53.78 -18.19 -0.04
CA ASP A 424 53.35 -16.80 -0.22
C ASP A 424 51.97 -16.57 0.40
N PHE A 425 51.64 -15.30 0.65
CA PHE A 425 50.29 -14.88 1.02
C PHE A 425 49.58 -14.26 -0.17
N TRP A 426 48.44 -14.84 -0.54
CA TRP A 426 47.55 -14.38 -1.60
C TRP A 426 46.33 -13.69 -0.98
N PRO A 427 46.28 -12.34 -1.03
CA PRO A 427 45.29 -11.55 -0.29
C PRO A 427 43.90 -11.57 -0.91
N TYR A 428 43.70 -12.13 -2.10
CA TYR A 428 42.40 -12.28 -2.78
C TYR A 428 42.05 -13.76 -3.04
N LEU A 429 42.67 -14.70 -2.30
CA LEU A 429 42.28 -16.11 -2.34
C LEU A 429 40.85 -16.26 -1.80
N ARG A 430 39.96 -16.89 -2.55
CA ARG A 430 38.53 -16.93 -2.22
C ARG A 430 38.20 -18.06 -1.26
N ASP A 431 37.49 -17.73 -0.20
CA ASP A 431 36.78 -18.73 0.60
C ASP A 431 35.68 -19.41 -0.26
N PRO A 432 35.60 -20.75 -0.28
CA PRO A 432 34.71 -21.47 -1.20
C PRO A 432 33.24 -21.30 -0.88
N ASP A 433 32.87 -20.92 0.35
CA ASP A 433 31.48 -20.78 0.79
C ASP A 433 31.03 -19.32 0.72
N THR A 434 31.85 -18.38 1.17
CA THR A 434 31.51 -16.95 1.22
C THR A 434 32.06 -16.12 0.07
N LEU A 435 33.07 -16.60 -0.67
CA LEU A 435 33.91 -15.80 -1.61
C LEU A 435 34.65 -14.62 -0.96
N ALA A 436 34.62 -14.51 0.37
CA ALA A 436 35.40 -13.53 1.08
C ALA A 436 36.91 -13.77 0.86
N ARG A 437 37.66 -12.68 0.81
CA ARG A 437 39.12 -12.74 0.85
C ARG A 437 39.62 -12.90 2.29
N PRO A 438 40.85 -13.39 2.52
CA PRO A 438 41.42 -13.47 3.85
C PRO A 438 41.74 -12.05 4.35
N TRP A 439 41.42 -11.79 5.62
CA TRP A 439 41.71 -10.50 6.25
C TRP A 439 42.96 -10.61 7.11
N ALA A 440 44.07 -10.08 6.61
CA ALA A 440 45.33 -9.98 7.35
C ALA A 440 45.49 -8.57 7.91
N VAL A 441 45.81 -8.46 9.20
CA VAL A 441 46.04 -7.16 9.86
C VAL A 441 47.47 -6.68 9.56
N PRO A 442 47.66 -5.39 9.18
CA PRO A 442 49.00 -4.80 9.04
C PRO A 442 49.82 -4.96 10.32
N GLY A 443 51.04 -5.48 10.17
CA GLY A 443 51.92 -5.82 11.29
C GLY A 443 52.04 -7.32 11.56
N THR A 444 51.20 -8.15 10.94
CA THR A 444 51.36 -9.62 10.98
C THR A 444 52.53 -10.05 10.07
N PRO A 445 53.61 -10.65 10.62
CA PRO A 445 54.79 -11.02 9.84
C PRO A 445 54.47 -12.01 8.71
N GLY A 446 55.01 -11.77 7.51
CA GLY A 446 54.87 -12.66 6.37
C GLY A 446 53.57 -12.52 5.58
N LEU A 447 52.61 -11.72 6.05
CA LEU A 447 51.34 -11.45 5.35
C LEU A 447 51.30 -10.06 4.70
N GLU A 448 52.47 -9.48 4.41
CA GLU A 448 52.58 -8.15 3.83
C GLU A 448 51.89 -8.11 2.45
N HIS A 449 50.82 -7.33 2.33
CA HIS A 449 50.03 -7.25 1.11
C HIS A 449 49.60 -5.81 0.78
N ARG A 450 49.08 -5.59 -0.43
CA ARG A 450 48.70 -4.28 -0.96
C ARG A 450 47.31 -4.31 -1.57
N ILE A 451 46.33 -3.75 -0.88
CA ILE A 451 44.98 -3.51 -1.40
C ILE A 451 44.80 -2.04 -1.77
N GLY A 452 43.84 -1.74 -2.64
CA GLY A 452 43.54 -0.37 -3.08
C GLY A 452 42.47 -0.33 -4.16
N GLY A 453 42.19 0.85 -4.72
CA GLY A 453 41.07 1.07 -5.65
C GLY A 453 41.28 0.62 -7.10
N LEU A 454 42.50 0.20 -7.49
CA LEU A 454 42.76 -0.34 -8.83
C LEU A 454 42.40 -1.83 -8.89
N GLU A 455 41.87 -2.28 -10.04
CA GLU A 455 41.54 -3.69 -10.28
C GLU A 455 42.71 -4.63 -9.95
N LYS A 456 42.37 -5.77 -9.35
CA LYS A 456 43.34 -6.72 -8.81
C LYS A 456 43.25 -8.05 -9.53
N GLY A 457 44.41 -8.68 -9.74
CA GLY A 457 44.51 -10.04 -10.21
C GLY A 457 43.97 -11.00 -9.16
N ASP A 458 43.17 -11.98 -9.61
CA ASP A 458 42.63 -13.03 -8.77
C ASP A 458 43.71 -13.74 -7.95
N GLY A 459 43.40 -14.05 -6.69
CA GLY A 459 44.33 -14.64 -5.73
C GLY A 459 45.44 -13.69 -5.25
N HIS A 460 46.40 -13.38 -6.11
CA HIS A 460 47.65 -12.71 -5.73
C HIS A 460 47.51 -11.20 -5.44
N GLY A 461 46.45 -10.53 -5.93
CA GLY A 461 46.15 -9.14 -5.56
C GLY A 461 47.06 -8.05 -6.15
N ASN A 462 47.83 -8.36 -7.19
CA ASN A 462 48.61 -7.34 -7.93
C ASN A 462 47.70 -6.61 -8.92
N ILE A 463 48.13 -5.44 -9.40
CA ILE A 463 47.34 -4.68 -10.38
C ILE A 463 47.17 -5.52 -11.67
N ALA A 464 45.92 -5.64 -12.13
CA ALA A 464 45.59 -6.34 -13.36
C ALA A 464 44.68 -5.50 -14.24
N TYR A 465 45.02 -5.41 -15.53
CA TYR A 465 44.22 -4.73 -16.56
C TYR A 465 43.70 -5.73 -17.61
N ASP A 466 43.90 -7.02 -17.39
CA ASP A 466 43.42 -8.06 -18.27
C ASP A 466 41.88 -8.07 -18.28
N PRO A 467 41.22 -8.02 -19.46
CA PRO A 467 39.77 -7.97 -19.55
C PRO A 467 39.06 -9.19 -18.94
N ALA A 468 39.63 -10.39 -19.07
CA ALA A 468 39.01 -11.60 -18.52
C ALA A 468 39.10 -11.63 -16.99
N ASN A 469 40.23 -11.17 -16.43
CA ASN A 469 40.35 -10.97 -14.99
C ASN A 469 39.32 -9.93 -14.48
N HIS A 470 39.15 -8.81 -15.18
CA HIS A 470 38.19 -7.79 -14.78
C HIS A 470 36.75 -8.34 -14.75
N ASP A 471 36.30 -9.01 -15.83
CA ASP A 471 34.97 -9.65 -15.85
C ASP A 471 34.80 -10.67 -14.72
N PHE A 472 35.81 -11.53 -14.51
CA PHE A 472 35.79 -12.52 -13.44
C PHE A 472 35.69 -11.89 -12.05
N MET A 473 36.51 -10.87 -11.75
CA MET A 473 36.54 -10.23 -10.45
C MET A 473 35.27 -9.41 -10.18
N VAL A 474 34.69 -8.77 -11.20
CA VAL A 474 33.38 -8.10 -11.10
C VAL A 474 32.29 -9.12 -10.74
N ARG A 475 32.19 -10.22 -11.49
CA ARG A 475 31.20 -11.28 -11.20
C ARG A 475 31.42 -11.92 -9.84
N THR A 476 32.67 -12.10 -9.41
CA THR A 476 33.02 -12.66 -8.10
C THR A 476 32.54 -11.76 -6.97
N ARG A 477 32.72 -10.44 -7.08
CA ARG A 477 32.21 -9.48 -6.10
C ARG A 477 30.68 -9.49 -6.03
N GLN A 478 29.99 -9.59 -7.17
CA GLN A 478 28.52 -9.74 -7.19
C GLN A 478 28.08 -11.06 -6.55
N ALA A 479 28.67 -12.18 -6.97
CA ALA A 479 28.36 -13.51 -6.45
C ALA A 479 28.57 -13.59 -4.93
N LYS A 480 29.60 -12.91 -4.40
CA LYS A 480 29.82 -12.78 -2.94
C LYS A 480 28.63 -12.16 -2.22
N ILE A 481 28.04 -11.11 -2.80
CA ILE A 481 26.85 -10.47 -2.23
C ILE A 481 25.64 -11.40 -2.36
N ASP A 482 25.46 -12.04 -3.51
CA ASP A 482 24.32 -12.96 -3.74
C ASP A 482 24.32 -14.14 -2.76
N ARG A 483 25.50 -14.68 -2.43
CA ARG A 483 25.64 -15.79 -1.45
C ARG A 483 25.20 -15.46 -0.04
N ILE A 484 25.10 -14.19 0.33
CA ILE A 484 24.55 -13.79 1.62
C ILE A 484 23.13 -14.36 1.78
N ALA A 485 22.34 -14.40 0.70
CA ALA A 485 20.99 -14.95 0.68
C ALA A 485 20.92 -16.43 1.09
N GLU A 486 21.99 -17.20 0.85
CA GLU A 486 22.09 -18.62 1.26
C GLU A 486 22.20 -18.78 2.78
N SER A 487 22.70 -17.75 3.47
CA SER A 487 22.83 -17.72 4.94
C SER A 487 21.61 -17.14 5.66
N LEU A 488 20.60 -16.68 4.93
CA LEU A 488 19.40 -16.05 5.52
C LEU A 488 18.37 -17.11 5.92
N PRO A 489 17.63 -16.90 7.03
CA PRO A 489 16.48 -17.73 7.33
C PRO A 489 15.38 -17.56 6.26
N PRO A 490 14.49 -18.55 6.09
CA PRO A 490 13.30 -18.41 5.25
C PRO A 490 12.50 -17.18 5.66
N LEU A 491 11.90 -16.49 4.68
CA LEU A 491 11.15 -15.27 4.93
C LEU A 491 9.82 -15.63 5.59
N GLU A 492 9.53 -14.97 6.71
CA GLU A 492 8.28 -15.16 7.43
C GLU A 492 7.12 -14.51 6.67
N VAL A 493 6.05 -15.28 6.46
CA VAL A 493 4.82 -14.83 5.81
C VAL A 493 3.70 -14.87 6.84
N ASP A 494 3.19 -13.69 7.22
CA ASP A 494 2.02 -13.57 8.09
C ASP A 494 0.74 -13.67 7.23
N ASP A 495 0.29 -14.91 7.03
CA ASP A 495 -0.94 -15.27 6.33
C ASP A 495 -1.73 -16.29 7.18
N PRO A 496 -2.47 -15.82 8.21
CA PRO A 496 -3.09 -16.72 9.18
C PRO A 496 -4.23 -17.56 8.58
N SER A 497 -4.87 -17.10 7.49
CA SER A 497 -5.94 -17.85 6.84
C SER A 497 -5.41 -18.82 5.77
N GLY A 498 -4.24 -18.53 5.20
CA GLY A 498 -3.66 -19.28 4.08
C GLY A 498 -4.49 -19.16 2.79
N LYS A 499 -5.43 -18.20 2.75
CA LYS A 499 -6.38 -17.97 1.65
C LYS A 499 -6.26 -16.57 1.06
N ALA A 500 -5.37 -15.74 1.58
CA ALA A 500 -5.20 -14.39 1.12
C ALA A 500 -4.80 -14.35 -0.35
N LYS A 501 -5.50 -13.51 -1.13
CA LYS A 501 -5.18 -13.22 -2.53
C LYS A 501 -4.26 -12.01 -2.68
N VAL A 502 -4.28 -11.12 -1.69
CA VAL A 502 -3.46 -9.91 -1.67
C VAL A 502 -2.36 -10.06 -0.63
N LEU A 503 -1.13 -9.75 -1.04
CA LEU A 503 0.03 -9.63 -0.16
C LEU A 503 0.41 -8.17 0.01
N VAL A 504 0.62 -7.72 1.24
CA VAL A 504 1.24 -6.43 1.55
C VAL A 504 2.70 -6.65 1.91
N LEU A 505 3.60 -6.04 1.15
CA LEU A 505 5.05 -6.16 1.32
C LEU A 505 5.66 -4.83 1.76
N GLY A 506 6.32 -4.84 2.92
CA GLY A 506 6.96 -3.66 3.50
C GLY A 506 8.47 -3.80 3.73
N TRP A 507 9.08 -2.69 4.13
CA TRP A 507 10.43 -2.63 4.69
C TRP A 507 10.61 -1.41 5.61
N GLY A 508 11.58 -1.45 6.53
CA GLY A 508 11.85 -0.33 7.44
C GLY A 508 10.66 -0.03 8.38
N SER A 509 10.46 1.26 8.72
CA SER A 509 9.35 1.74 9.57
C SER A 509 7.93 1.48 9.07
N THR A 510 7.73 1.05 7.82
CA THR A 510 6.38 0.73 7.31
C THR A 510 5.80 -0.53 7.95
N TYR A 511 6.60 -1.33 8.67
CA TYR A 511 6.16 -2.54 9.40
C TYR A 511 4.95 -2.26 10.27
N GLY A 512 5.04 -1.18 11.06
CA GLY A 512 4.03 -0.81 12.01
C GLY A 512 2.70 -0.46 11.34
N PRO A 513 2.67 0.53 10.43
CA PRO A 513 1.50 0.88 9.64
C PRO A 513 0.89 -0.29 8.86
N ILE A 514 1.72 -1.13 8.23
CA ILE A 514 1.26 -2.31 7.49
C ILE A 514 0.57 -3.31 8.42
N GLY A 515 1.20 -3.66 9.54
CA GLY A 515 0.63 -4.60 10.51
C GLY A 515 -0.68 -4.09 11.11
N ALA A 516 -0.76 -2.80 11.44
CA ALA A 516 -1.99 -2.19 11.93
C ALA A 516 -3.11 -2.20 10.87
N ALA A 517 -2.78 -1.91 9.61
CA ALA A 517 -3.73 -1.94 8.50
C ALA A 517 -4.22 -3.36 8.20
N ALA A 518 -3.31 -4.33 8.10
CA ALA A 518 -3.64 -5.74 7.90
C ALA A 518 -4.53 -6.28 9.01
N ARG A 519 -4.23 -5.96 10.28
CA ARG A 519 -5.11 -6.31 11.42
C ARG A 519 -6.50 -5.72 11.28
N ARG A 520 -6.62 -4.46 10.83
CA ARG A 520 -7.92 -3.81 10.62
C ARG A 520 -8.74 -4.47 9.51
N VAL A 521 -8.09 -4.80 8.39
CA VAL A 521 -8.70 -5.51 7.24
C VAL A 521 -9.15 -6.90 7.65
N ARG A 522 -8.30 -7.65 8.37
CA ARG A 522 -8.65 -8.98 8.89
C ARG A 522 -9.78 -8.93 9.91
N LYS A 523 -9.81 -7.91 10.78
CA LYS A 523 -10.91 -7.68 11.73
C LYS A 523 -12.22 -7.36 11.02
N ALA A 524 -12.17 -6.79 9.81
CA ALA A 524 -13.35 -6.59 8.96
C ALA A 524 -13.79 -7.87 8.22
N GLY A 525 -13.10 -8.99 8.40
CA GLY A 525 -13.43 -10.30 7.81
C GLY A 525 -12.78 -10.60 6.47
N LEU A 526 -11.84 -9.78 6.01
CA LEU A 526 -11.13 -9.96 4.73
C LEU A 526 -9.78 -10.66 4.92
N ASP A 527 -9.37 -11.45 3.92
CA ASP A 527 -8.09 -12.16 3.92
C ASP A 527 -6.98 -11.33 3.26
N VAL A 528 -5.92 -11.04 4.02
CA VAL A 528 -4.71 -10.36 3.52
C VAL A 528 -3.46 -10.94 4.16
N ALA A 529 -2.44 -11.19 3.35
CA ALA A 529 -1.12 -11.64 3.79
C ALA A 529 -0.18 -10.43 3.98
N GLN A 530 0.80 -10.57 4.86
CA GLN A 530 1.84 -9.59 5.08
C GLN A 530 3.23 -10.24 5.06
N VAL A 531 4.20 -9.55 4.45
CA VAL A 531 5.63 -9.88 4.51
C VAL A 531 6.42 -8.59 4.74
N HIS A 532 7.50 -8.67 5.51
CA HIS A 532 8.38 -7.52 5.77
C HIS A 532 9.85 -7.86 5.56
N LEU A 533 10.56 -7.04 4.80
CA LEU A 533 11.95 -7.29 4.42
C LEU A 533 12.93 -6.64 5.40
N ARG A 534 13.79 -7.47 6.00
CA ARG A 534 15.02 -7.03 6.69
C ARG A 534 16.18 -6.86 5.70
N HIS A 535 16.34 -7.79 4.77
CA HIS A 535 17.42 -7.80 3.79
C HIS A 535 16.91 -7.32 2.44
N LEU A 536 17.42 -6.18 1.99
CA LEU A 536 17.03 -5.52 0.73
C LEU A 536 18.04 -5.79 -0.39
N ASN A 537 19.29 -6.10 -0.02
CA ASN A 537 20.29 -6.62 -0.95
C ASN A 537 21.25 -7.59 -0.25
N PRO A 538 21.42 -8.82 -0.75
CA PRO A 538 20.49 -9.46 -1.68
C PRO A 538 19.10 -9.62 -1.03
N PHE A 539 18.07 -9.73 -1.86
CA PHE A 539 16.77 -10.21 -1.36
C PHE A 539 16.85 -11.69 -0.93
N PRO A 540 16.01 -12.13 0.02
CA PRO A 540 15.86 -13.55 0.36
C PRO A 540 15.55 -14.43 -0.85
N ASN A 541 16.08 -15.66 -0.87
CA ASN A 541 15.98 -16.58 -2.01
C ASN A 541 14.54 -17.00 -2.34
N ASP A 542 13.68 -17.10 -1.32
CA ASP A 542 12.28 -17.51 -1.43
C ASP A 542 11.32 -16.36 -1.76
N LEU A 543 11.79 -15.10 -1.79
CA LEU A 543 10.94 -13.93 -2.04
C LEU A 543 10.20 -14.04 -3.37
N GLY A 544 10.89 -14.40 -4.46
CA GLY A 544 10.26 -14.52 -5.78
C GLY A 544 9.10 -15.53 -5.81
N ASP A 545 9.23 -16.64 -5.09
CA ASP A 545 8.19 -17.67 -5.00
C ASP A 545 7.08 -17.29 -4.02
N ILE A 546 7.37 -16.47 -3.01
CA ILE A 546 6.34 -15.83 -2.16
C ILE A 546 5.47 -14.90 -2.99
N LEU A 547 6.07 -13.97 -3.73
CA LEU A 547 5.32 -12.95 -4.48
C LEU A 547 4.37 -13.55 -5.52
N LYS A 548 4.78 -14.63 -6.20
CA LYS A 548 3.97 -15.31 -7.22
C LYS A 548 2.78 -16.10 -6.67
N ARG A 549 2.69 -16.31 -5.34
CA ARG A 549 1.56 -17.01 -4.71
C ARG A 549 0.30 -16.13 -4.57
N TYR A 550 0.45 -14.83 -4.74
CA TYR A 550 -0.62 -13.86 -4.53
C TYR A 550 -1.01 -13.21 -5.85
N ASP A 551 -2.30 -12.90 -6.00
CA ASP A 551 -2.89 -12.30 -7.20
C ASP A 551 -2.41 -10.85 -7.37
N ALA A 552 -2.21 -10.13 -6.26
CA ALA A 552 -1.68 -8.78 -6.24
C ALA A 552 -0.72 -8.58 -5.05
N VAL A 553 0.32 -7.75 -5.27
CA VAL A 553 1.28 -7.37 -4.22
C VAL A 553 1.23 -5.85 -4.01
N LEU A 554 0.68 -5.40 -2.88
CA LEU A 554 0.71 -3.99 -2.48
C LEU A 554 2.05 -3.67 -1.80
N VAL A 555 2.71 -2.59 -2.21
CA VAL A 555 3.99 -2.14 -1.66
C VAL A 555 3.85 -0.71 -1.12
N PRO A 556 3.59 -0.55 0.19
CA PRO A 556 3.49 0.76 0.82
C PRO A 556 4.86 1.38 1.06
N GLU A 557 5.09 2.58 0.53
CA GLU A 557 6.40 3.25 0.59
C GLU A 557 6.26 4.73 0.93
N MET A 558 7.17 5.23 1.77
CA MET A 558 7.34 6.67 2.01
C MET A 558 8.25 7.32 0.95
N ASN A 559 8.07 6.93 -0.31
CA ASN A 559 8.82 7.38 -1.49
C ASN A 559 7.94 7.16 -2.75
N LEU A 560 8.46 7.39 -3.96
CA LEU A 560 7.70 7.23 -5.22
C LEU A 560 7.74 5.81 -5.83
N GLY A 561 8.03 4.78 -5.05
CA GLY A 561 8.04 3.38 -5.49
C GLY A 561 9.43 2.80 -5.73
N GLN A 562 10.38 2.94 -4.79
CA GLN A 562 11.75 2.43 -4.96
C GLN A 562 11.84 0.92 -4.84
N LEU A 563 11.20 0.33 -3.82
CA LEU A 563 11.17 -1.12 -3.65
C LEU A 563 10.30 -1.76 -4.75
N SER A 564 9.13 -1.20 -5.03
CA SER A 564 8.26 -1.71 -6.10
C SER A 564 8.94 -1.73 -7.48
N LEU A 565 9.78 -0.74 -7.80
CA LEU A 565 10.64 -0.75 -8.99
C LEU A 565 11.58 -1.97 -9.00
N LEU A 566 12.30 -2.23 -7.90
CA LEU A 566 13.25 -3.33 -7.78
C LEU A 566 12.58 -4.70 -7.90
N LEU A 567 11.41 -4.86 -7.27
CA LEU A 567 10.65 -6.12 -7.29
C LEU A 567 10.14 -6.44 -8.70
N ARG A 568 9.57 -5.45 -9.40
CA ARG A 568 9.16 -5.59 -10.80
C ARG A 568 10.32 -5.97 -11.69
N ALA A 569 11.46 -5.26 -11.53
CA ALA A 569 12.66 -5.51 -12.33
C ALA A 569 13.23 -6.91 -12.11
N LYS A 570 13.19 -7.44 -10.88
CA LYS A 570 13.81 -8.74 -10.55
C LYS A 570 12.86 -9.94 -10.75
N TYR A 571 11.58 -9.80 -10.44
CA TYR A 571 10.66 -10.94 -10.35
C TYR A 571 9.50 -10.91 -11.35
N LEU A 572 9.32 -9.82 -12.11
CA LEU A 572 8.22 -9.65 -13.08
C LEU A 572 6.82 -9.84 -12.47
N VAL A 573 6.64 -9.41 -11.22
CA VAL A 573 5.35 -9.44 -10.51
C VAL A 573 4.65 -8.08 -10.59
N ASP A 574 3.33 -8.07 -10.52
CA ASP A 574 2.57 -6.81 -10.47
C ASP A 574 2.55 -6.23 -9.05
N ALA A 575 3.60 -5.48 -8.72
CA ALA A 575 3.80 -4.84 -7.42
C ALA A 575 3.15 -3.44 -7.35
N VAL A 576 1.88 -3.36 -7.01
CA VAL A 576 1.10 -2.11 -6.87
C VAL A 576 1.71 -1.20 -5.79
N GLY A 577 2.14 0.01 -6.16
CA GLY A 577 2.75 0.95 -5.22
C GLY A 577 1.70 1.77 -4.45
N TYR A 578 1.85 1.88 -3.13
CA TYR A 578 1.11 2.83 -2.29
C TYR A 578 2.09 3.87 -1.75
N ASN A 579 2.20 4.99 -2.47
CA ASN A 579 3.35 5.89 -2.39
C ASN A 579 2.96 7.23 -1.76
N HIS A 580 3.58 7.60 -0.62
CA HIS A 580 3.38 8.91 0.01
C HIS A 580 4.70 9.60 0.33
N VAL A 581 4.90 10.82 -0.17
CA VAL A 581 6.14 11.59 0.03
C VAL A 581 5.84 12.90 0.73
N ARG A 582 5.47 12.81 2.01
CA ARG A 582 4.96 13.93 2.81
C ARG A 582 5.81 14.25 4.04
N GLY A 583 6.93 13.53 4.25
CA GLY A 583 7.75 13.67 5.46
C GLY A 583 7.05 13.19 6.74
N LEU A 584 6.07 12.28 6.61
CA LEU A 584 5.24 11.76 7.70
C LEU A 584 5.08 10.23 7.54
N PRO A 585 4.89 9.49 8.65
CA PRO A 585 4.55 8.07 8.60
C PRO A 585 3.27 7.80 7.81
N LEU A 586 3.16 6.60 7.24
CA LEU A 586 1.91 6.12 6.65
C LEU A 586 0.84 5.93 7.74
N LYS A 587 -0.40 6.30 7.42
CA LYS A 587 -1.55 6.07 8.30
C LYS A 587 -2.13 4.68 8.06
N ALA A 588 -2.38 3.94 9.14
CA ALA A 588 -2.92 2.60 9.08
C ALA A 588 -4.35 2.57 8.52
N ALA A 589 -5.17 3.58 8.82
CA ALA A 589 -6.52 3.72 8.26
C ALA A 589 -6.53 3.84 6.73
N GLU A 590 -5.76 4.78 6.18
CA GLU A 590 -5.69 5.02 4.73
C GLU A 590 -5.09 3.80 4.00
N LEU A 591 -4.13 3.12 4.64
CA LEU A 591 -3.57 1.89 4.10
C LEU A 591 -4.57 0.72 4.15
N ALA A 592 -5.38 0.61 5.21
CA ALA A 592 -6.42 -0.42 5.30
C ALA A 592 -7.50 -0.25 4.22
N GLU A 593 -7.87 1.00 3.90
CA GLU A 593 -8.75 1.31 2.77
C GLU A 593 -8.12 0.84 1.45
N ALA A 594 -6.87 1.23 1.16
CA ALA A 594 -6.18 0.81 -0.06
C ALA A 594 -6.03 -0.73 -0.19
N ILE A 595 -5.77 -1.43 0.92
CA ILE A 595 -5.75 -2.90 0.95
C ILE A 595 -7.14 -3.45 0.66
N THR A 596 -8.17 -2.90 1.31
CA THR A 596 -9.56 -3.33 1.12
C THR A 596 -9.97 -3.16 -0.34
N ASP A 597 -9.69 -1.99 -0.92
CA ASP A 597 -9.95 -1.71 -2.33
C ASP A 597 -9.24 -2.71 -3.23
N LEU A 598 -7.98 -3.06 -2.95
CA LEU A 598 -7.25 -4.04 -3.76
C LEU A 598 -7.82 -5.47 -3.61
N ILE A 599 -8.31 -5.84 -2.43
CA ILE A 599 -9.00 -7.12 -2.22
C ILE A 599 -10.36 -7.15 -2.93
N THR A 600 -11.05 -6.01 -2.95
CA THR A 600 -12.41 -5.88 -3.52
C THR A 600 -12.41 -5.43 -4.98
N THR A 601 -11.26 -5.08 -5.58
CA THR A 601 -11.08 -4.83 -7.01
C THR A 601 -11.28 -6.16 -7.74
N THR A 602 -12.55 -6.47 -7.93
CA THR A 602 -13.06 -7.75 -8.39
C THR A 602 -13.38 -7.57 -9.86
N THR A 603 -12.78 -8.34 -10.77
CA THR A 603 -13.29 -8.40 -12.16
C THR A 603 -14.60 -9.19 -12.18
N GLY A 604 -15.39 -9.10 -13.25
CA GLY A 604 -16.72 -9.73 -13.33
C GLY A 604 -16.74 -11.19 -12.86
N ASP A 605 -15.68 -11.95 -13.16
CA ASP A 605 -15.55 -13.36 -12.84
C ASP A 605 -14.51 -13.70 -11.74
N SER A 606 -13.87 -12.76 -11.04
CA SER A 606 -12.73 -13.09 -10.14
C SER A 606 -13.10 -13.84 -8.84
N LEU A 607 -14.40 -13.89 -8.49
CA LEU A 607 -14.94 -14.73 -7.41
C LEU A 607 -15.42 -16.09 -7.93
N VAL A 608 -15.47 -16.28 -9.25
CA VAL A 608 -15.94 -17.50 -9.88
C VAL A 608 -14.80 -18.53 -9.89
N PRO A 609 -15.01 -19.74 -9.36
CA PRO A 609 -13.97 -20.76 -9.32
C PRO A 609 -13.42 -21.15 -10.70
N THR A 610 -12.10 -21.15 -10.80
CA THR A 610 -11.36 -21.56 -12.01
C THR A 610 -11.07 -23.06 -12.02
N ARG A 611 -10.83 -23.60 -13.21
CA ARG A 611 -10.43 -25.01 -13.40
C ARG A 611 -8.95 -25.22 -13.03
N GLY A 612 -8.58 -26.47 -12.75
CA GLY A 612 -7.17 -26.82 -12.50
C GLY A 612 -6.30 -26.60 -13.74
N ALA A 613 -5.01 -26.30 -13.56
CA ALA A 613 -4.08 -25.95 -14.64
C ALA A 613 -3.95 -27.03 -15.75
N ASP A 614 -4.23 -28.29 -15.42
CA ASP A 614 -4.15 -29.43 -16.35
C ASP A 614 -5.47 -29.73 -17.08
N GLU A 615 -6.56 -29.03 -16.74
CA GLU A 615 -7.90 -29.26 -17.31
C GLU A 615 -8.15 -28.32 -18.50
N VAL A 616 -8.21 -28.87 -19.72
CA VAL A 616 -8.46 -28.11 -20.95
C VAL A 616 -9.88 -28.35 -21.43
N LEU A 617 -10.73 -27.32 -21.34
CA LEU A 617 -12.07 -27.33 -21.94
C LEU A 617 -12.01 -26.80 -23.38
N THR A 618 -12.98 -27.22 -24.19
CA THR A 618 -13.18 -26.81 -25.58
C THR A 618 -14.64 -26.40 -25.78
N GLY A 619 -14.96 -25.74 -26.89
CA GLY A 619 -16.35 -25.37 -27.17
C GLY A 619 -17.31 -26.56 -27.31
N LYS A 620 -16.81 -27.79 -27.49
CA LYS A 620 -17.63 -29.00 -27.44
C LYS A 620 -18.16 -29.29 -26.04
N ASP A 621 -17.37 -29.00 -25.00
CA ASP A 621 -17.72 -29.25 -23.61
C ASP A 621 -18.85 -28.31 -23.12
N PHE A 622 -19.07 -27.21 -23.85
CA PHE A 622 -20.18 -26.27 -23.64
C PHE A 622 -21.35 -26.49 -24.63
N THR A 623 -21.29 -27.49 -25.51
CA THR A 623 -22.37 -27.78 -26.47
C THR A 623 -23.28 -28.87 -25.92
N SER A 624 -24.58 -28.57 -25.75
CA SER A 624 -25.57 -29.57 -25.31
C SER A 624 -25.82 -30.68 -26.35
N ASP A 625 -26.41 -31.79 -25.93
CA ASP A 625 -26.90 -32.86 -26.82
C ASP A 625 -28.22 -32.52 -27.57
N GLN A 626 -28.83 -31.38 -27.27
CA GLN A 626 -30.11 -30.97 -27.86
C GLN A 626 -29.97 -30.47 -29.29
N GLU A 627 -30.93 -30.85 -30.14
CA GLU A 627 -31.03 -30.34 -31.49
C GLU A 627 -31.46 -28.86 -31.49
N VAL A 628 -30.68 -28.00 -32.15
CA VAL A 628 -30.97 -26.56 -32.25
C VAL A 628 -32.16 -26.30 -33.16
N ARG A 629 -33.29 -25.90 -32.55
CA ARG A 629 -34.56 -25.60 -33.24
C ARG A 629 -34.69 -24.11 -33.56
N TRP A 630 -33.86 -23.60 -34.46
CA TRP A 630 -33.98 -22.26 -35.04
C TRP A 630 -34.17 -22.33 -36.55
N CYS A 631 -34.54 -21.20 -37.18
CA CYS A 631 -34.68 -21.16 -38.63
C CYS A 631 -33.29 -21.24 -39.29
N PRO A 632 -33.10 -22.04 -40.36
CA PRO A 632 -31.84 -22.06 -41.09
C PRO A 632 -31.40 -20.65 -41.53
N GLY A 633 -30.13 -20.31 -41.28
CA GLY A 633 -29.57 -18.99 -41.61
C GLY A 633 -29.89 -17.88 -40.60
N CYS A 634 -30.56 -18.19 -39.49
CA CYS A 634 -30.77 -17.21 -38.41
C CYS A 634 -29.46 -16.88 -37.69
N GLY A 635 -29.27 -15.60 -37.34
CA GLY A 635 -28.08 -15.12 -36.63
C GLY A 635 -27.85 -15.76 -35.27
N ASP A 636 -28.90 -16.31 -34.64
CA ASP A 636 -28.81 -17.04 -33.37
C ASP A 636 -27.74 -18.16 -33.40
N TYR A 637 -27.56 -18.84 -34.54
CA TYR A 637 -26.52 -19.87 -34.72
C TYR A 637 -25.10 -19.31 -34.62
N ALA A 638 -24.86 -18.12 -35.17
CA ALA A 638 -23.54 -17.49 -35.16
C ALA A 638 -23.17 -17.05 -33.74
N VAL A 639 -24.11 -16.44 -33.03
CA VAL A 639 -23.91 -16.00 -31.65
C VAL A 639 -23.71 -17.21 -30.71
N LEU A 640 -24.53 -18.26 -30.85
CA LEU A 640 -24.35 -19.49 -30.06
C LEU A 640 -22.95 -20.10 -30.25
N LYS A 641 -22.47 -20.16 -31.50
CA LYS A 641 -21.13 -20.71 -31.78
C LYS A 641 -20.01 -19.82 -31.27
N ALA A 642 -20.18 -18.50 -31.29
CA ALA A 642 -19.22 -17.57 -30.70
C ALA A 642 -19.14 -17.77 -29.18
N VAL A 643 -20.28 -17.80 -28.47
CA VAL A 643 -20.32 -18.04 -27.02
C VAL A 643 -19.74 -19.40 -26.66
N GLN A 644 -20.14 -20.48 -27.34
CA GLN A 644 -19.56 -21.82 -27.11
C GLN A 644 -18.04 -21.85 -27.33
N GLY A 645 -17.52 -21.09 -28.31
CA GLY A 645 -16.09 -21.01 -28.58
C GLY A 645 -15.31 -20.18 -27.55
N PHE A 646 -15.97 -19.17 -26.97
CA PHE A 646 -15.40 -18.21 -26.02
C PHE A 646 -15.40 -18.70 -24.56
N LEU A 647 -16.43 -19.42 -24.11
CA LEU A 647 -16.53 -19.89 -22.72
C LEU A 647 -15.30 -20.67 -22.22
N PRO A 648 -14.61 -21.50 -23.03
CA PRO A 648 -13.35 -22.13 -22.64
C PRO A 648 -12.23 -21.15 -22.26
N ASP A 649 -12.21 -19.96 -22.86
CA ASP A 649 -11.15 -18.96 -22.69
C ASP A 649 -11.29 -18.22 -21.35
N LEU A 650 -12.47 -18.25 -20.72
CA LEU A 650 -12.70 -17.70 -19.38
C LEU A 650 -11.97 -18.49 -18.27
N GLY A 651 -11.58 -19.75 -18.53
CA GLY A 651 -10.91 -20.58 -17.51
C GLY A 651 -11.79 -21.02 -16.34
N LEU A 652 -13.10 -20.75 -16.37
CA LEU A 652 -14.04 -21.05 -15.30
C LEU A 652 -14.48 -22.51 -15.31
N ARG A 653 -14.86 -23.02 -14.14
CA ARG A 653 -15.54 -24.32 -14.04
C ARG A 653 -16.93 -24.24 -14.66
N ARG A 654 -17.30 -25.27 -15.41
CA ARG A 654 -18.56 -25.30 -16.16
C ARG A 654 -19.79 -25.23 -15.27
N GLU A 655 -19.74 -25.87 -14.10
CA GLU A 655 -20.76 -25.86 -13.06
C GLU A 655 -20.95 -24.50 -12.37
N ASN A 656 -20.03 -23.54 -12.60
CA ASN A 656 -20.09 -22.19 -12.05
C ASN A 656 -20.60 -21.15 -13.08
N ILE A 657 -21.06 -21.58 -14.26
CA ILE A 657 -21.63 -20.68 -15.28
C ILE A 657 -23.14 -20.90 -15.39
N VAL A 658 -23.93 -19.83 -15.33
CA VAL A 658 -25.40 -19.88 -15.37
C VAL A 658 -25.97 -18.98 -16.46
N PHE A 659 -26.76 -19.56 -17.37
CA PHE A 659 -27.48 -18.81 -18.41
C PHE A 659 -28.98 -18.71 -18.12
N VAL A 660 -29.48 -17.48 -17.95
CA VAL A 660 -30.90 -17.18 -17.75
C VAL A 660 -31.47 -16.56 -19.02
N SER A 661 -32.67 -16.96 -19.44
CA SER A 661 -33.32 -16.37 -20.60
C SER A 661 -34.80 -16.06 -20.39
N GLY A 662 -35.36 -15.14 -21.16
CA GLY A 662 -36.77 -14.74 -21.10
C GLY A 662 -37.67 -15.56 -22.03
N ILE A 663 -38.55 -14.92 -22.81
CA ILE A 663 -39.32 -15.61 -23.86
C ILE A 663 -38.98 -15.06 -25.25
N GLY A 664 -38.68 -15.95 -26.20
CA GLY A 664 -38.32 -15.57 -27.56
C GLY A 664 -37.58 -16.68 -28.32
N CYS A 665 -37.17 -16.37 -29.56
CA CYS A 665 -36.29 -17.27 -30.32
C CYS A 665 -34.93 -17.42 -29.64
N SER A 666 -34.32 -16.29 -29.27
CA SER A 666 -33.05 -16.27 -28.52
C SER A 666 -33.18 -16.96 -27.16
N SER A 667 -34.36 -16.97 -26.54
CA SER A 667 -34.53 -17.53 -25.19
C SER A 667 -34.38 -19.05 -25.09
N ARG A 668 -34.26 -19.77 -26.21
CA ARG A 668 -33.86 -21.19 -26.19
C ARG A 668 -32.37 -21.40 -25.90
N PHE A 669 -31.57 -20.34 -25.86
CA PHE A 669 -30.12 -20.39 -25.66
C PHE A 669 -29.65 -21.29 -24.52
N PRO A 670 -30.24 -21.24 -23.30
CA PRO A 670 -29.75 -22.06 -22.19
C PRO A 670 -29.90 -23.57 -22.43
N TYR A 671 -30.82 -24.01 -23.30
CA TYR A 671 -30.95 -25.43 -23.65
C TYR A 671 -29.86 -25.92 -24.60
N TYR A 672 -29.11 -25.01 -25.22
CA TYR A 672 -28.07 -25.32 -26.20
C TYR A 672 -26.65 -25.20 -25.62
N LEU A 673 -26.56 -24.95 -24.31
CA LEU A 673 -25.32 -24.89 -23.55
C LEU A 673 -25.31 -26.01 -22.51
N ASP A 674 -24.18 -26.69 -22.37
CA ASP A 674 -24.00 -27.72 -21.35
C ASP A 674 -23.50 -27.11 -20.02
N THR A 675 -24.23 -26.11 -19.53
CA THR A 675 -23.99 -25.40 -18.25
C THR A 675 -25.27 -25.40 -17.41
N TYR A 676 -25.26 -24.75 -16.24
CA TYR A 676 -26.53 -24.45 -15.57
C TYR A 676 -27.30 -23.40 -16.37
N GLY A 677 -28.62 -23.55 -16.43
CA GLY A 677 -29.45 -22.62 -17.18
C GLY A 677 -30.91 -22.61 -16.73
N MET A 678 -31.56 -21.46 -16.89
CA MET A 678 -32.97 -21.27 -16.55
C MET A 678 -33.68 -20.49 -17.66
N HIS A 679 -34.67 -21.13 -18.28
CA HIS A 679 -35.59 -20.47 -19.20
C HIS A 679 -36.79 -19.93 -18.43
N SER A 680 -36.89 -18.61 -18.33
CA SER A 680 -37.88 -17.90 -17.53
C SER A 680 -39.10 -17.45 -18.36
N ILE A 681 -39.87 -16.52 -17.80
CA ILE A 681 -41.08 -15.96 -18.41
C ILE A 681 -40.81 -14.55 -18.96
N HIS A 682 -41.76 -14.04 -19.74
CA HIS A 682 -41.70 -12.76 -20.45
C HIS A 682 -41.00 -11.64 -19.65
N GLY A 683 -39.82 -11.24 -20.11
CA GLY A 683 -39.03 -10.12 -19.61
C GLY A 683 -38.51 -10.28 -18.17
N ARG A 684 -38.55 -11.48 -17.57
CA ARG A 684 -38.14 -11.70 -16.16
C ARG A 684 -36.72 -12.21 -15.98
N ALA A 685 -36.00 -12.46 -17.07
CA ALA A 685 -34.63 -12.96 -17.00
C ALA A 685 -33.68 -12.05 -16.18
N PRO A 686 -33.65 -10.70 -16.34
CA PRO A 686 -32.80 -9.86 -15.51
C PRO A 686 -33.15 -9.93 -14.01
N ALA A 687 -34.44 -10.04 -13.67
CA ALA A 687 -34.87 -10.12 -12.26
C ALA A 687 -34.46 -11.44 -11.59
N ILE A 688 -34.55 -12.56 -12.33
CA ILE A 688 -34.09 -13.86 -11.83
C ILE A 688 -32.56 -13.88 -11.72
N ALA A 689 -31.87 -13.36 -12.73
CA ALA A 689 -30.42 -13.21 -12.70
C ALA A 689 -29.96 -12.35 -11.52
N THR A 690 -30.70 -11.30 -11.15
CA THR A 690 -30.39 -10.54 -9.93
C THR A 690 -30.44 -11.43 -8.68
N GLY A 691 -31.46 -12.26 -8.52
CA GLY A 691 -31.53 -13.18 -7.38
C GLY A 691 -30.35 -14.16 -7.34
N ILE A 692 -29.93 -14.67 -8.50
CA ILE A 692 -28.78 -15.58 -8.61
C ILE A 692 -27.48 -14.85 -8.22
N ALA A 693 -27.18 -13.71 -8.86
CA ALA A 693 -25.97 -12.95 -8.63
C ALA A 693 -25.86 -12.43 -7.19
N THR A 694 -26.98 -11.98 -6.59
CA THR A 694 -27.00 -11.51 -5.19
C THR A 694 -26.73 -12.64 -4.18
N THR A 695 -27.18 -13.86 -4.46
CA THR A 695 -27.07 -14.98 -3.50
C THR A 695 -25.81 -15.81 -3.68
N ARG A 696 -25.16 -15.77 -4.84
CA ARG A 696 -24.06 -16.66 -5.21
C ARG A 696 -22.99 -15.90 -6.00
N GLU A 697 -21.99 -15.42 -5.27
CA GLU A 697 -20.84 -14.68 -5.86
C GLU A 697 -19.88 -15.58 -6.63
N ASP A 698 -19.98 -16.90 -6.43
CA ASP A 698 -19.17 -17.92 -7.10
C ASP A 698 -19.74 -18.32 -8.47
N LEU A 699 -20.70 -17.56 -9.03
CA LEU A 699 -21.33 -17.86 -10.31
C LEU A 699 -21.12 -16.75 -11.34
N SER A 700 -20.73 -17.14 -12.55
CA SER A 700 -20.75 -16.25 -13.73
C SER A 700 -22.16 -16.25 -14.31
N VAL A 701 -22.87 -15.13 -14.20
CA VAL A 701 -24.30 -15.01 -14.53
C VAL A 701 -24.50 -14.31 -15.88
N TRP A 702 -25.16 -15.03 -16.79
CA TRP A 702 -25.43 -14.58 -18.15
C TRP A 702 -26.94 -14.48 -18.40
N VAL A 703 -27.38 -13.41 -19.06
CA VAL A 703 -28.77 -13.20 -19.48
C VAL A 703 -28.85 -13.17 -20.99
N VAL A 704 -29.73 -13.99 -21.57
CA VAL A 704 -30.02 -13.97 -23.01
C VAL A 704 -31.45 -13.53 -23.24
N THR A 705 -31.63 -12.47 -24.01
CA THR A 705 -32.95 -11.88 -24.25
C THR A 705 -33.05 -11.28 -25.65
N GLY A 706 -34.26 -11.15 -26.18
CA GLY A 706 -34.52 -10.46 -27.44
C GLY A 706 -34.92 -9.01 -27.20
N ASP A 707 -34.78 -8.16 -28.22
CA ASP A 707 -35.29 -6.78 -28.25
C ASP A 707 -36.74 -6.65 -27.73
N GLY A 708 -37.64 -7.51 -28.20
CA GLY A 708 -39.03 -7.52 -27.78
C GLY A 708 -39.26 -7.96 -26.33
N ASP A 709 -38.46 -8.90 -25.84
CA ASP A 709 -38.58 -9.43 -24.48
C ASP A 709 -38.04 -8.43 -23.45
N ALA A 710 -36.87 -7.84 -23.72
CA ALA A 710 -36.18 -6.93 -22.81
C ALA A 710 -36.65 -5.48 -22.88
N LEU A 711 -37.08 -4.96 -24.05
CA LEU A 711 -37.41 -3.54 -24.23
C LEU A 711 -38.92 -3.26 -24.20
N SER A 712 -39.75 -4.29 -24.23
CA SER A 712 -41.20 -4.16 -23.99
C SER A 712 -41.54 -4.56 -22.57
N ILE A 713 -42.10 -5.76 -22.36
CA ILE A 713 -42.57 -6.25 -21.06
C ILE A 713 -41.46 -6.41 -20.01
N GLY A 714 -40.20 -6.56 -20.44
CA GLY A 714 -39.01 -6.63 -19.59
C GLY A 714 -38.34 -5.29 -19.29
N GLY A 715 -38.78 -4.19 -19.91
CA GLY A 715 -38.05 -2.90 -19.90
C GLY A 715 -37.67 -2.42 -18.52
N ASN A 716 -38.61 -2.48 -17.56
CA ASN A 716 -38.35 -2.05 -16.19
C ASN A 716 -37.30 -2.92 -15.47
N HIS A 717 -37.29 -4.23 -15.73
CA HIS A 717 -36.32 -5.15 -15.12
C HIS A 717 -34.92 -4.94 -15.69
N LEU A 718 -34.80 -4.71 -17.00
CA LEU A 718 -33.55 -4.38 -17.65
C LEU A 718 -32.95 -3.08 -17.07
N ILE A 719 -33.74 -2.00 -17.01
CA ILE A 719 -33.32 -0.71 -16.45
C ILE A 719 -32.84 -0.87 -15.00
N HIS A 720 -33.58 -1.60 -14.18
CA HIS A 720 -33.21 -1.79 -12.78
C HIS A 720 -31.99 -2.69 -12.58
N ALA A 721 -31.72 -3.66 -13.45
CA ALA A 721 -30.48 -4.43 -13.40
C ALA A 721 -29.27 -3.50 -13.62
N MET A 722 -29.30 -2.71 -14.69
CA MET A 722 -28.23 -1.75 -15.02
C MET A 722 -28.06 -0.65 -13.97
N ARG A 723 -29.15 -0.05 -13.49
CA ARG A 723 -29.12 0.99 -12.44
C ARG A 723 -28.51 0.46 -11.13
N ARG A 724 -28.82 -0.79 -10.76
CA ARG A 724 -28.24 -1.44 -9.58
C ARG A 724 -26.81 -1.92 -9.80
N ASN A 725 -26.33 -1.92 -11.05
CA ASN A 725 -25.04 -2.47 -11.42
C ASN A 725 -24.82 -3.90 -10.91
N VAL A 726 -25.83 -4.76 -11.04
CA VAL A 726 -25.71 -6.16 -10.58
C VAL A 726 -24.71 -6.91 -11.46
N ASN A 727 -23.81 -7.70 -10.87
CA ASN A 727 -22.79 -8.45 -11.60
C ASN A 727 -23.39 -9.53 -12.52
N MET A 728 -23.59 -9.19 -13.80
CA MET A 728 -24.14 -10.09 -14.83
C MET A 728 -23.87 -9.58 -16.26
N THR A 729 -23.77 -10.50 -17.22
CA THR A 729 -23.64 -10.15 -18.65
C THR A 729 -24.95 -10.38 -19.40
N ILE A 730 -25.52 -9.33 -19.99
CA ILE A 730 -26.77 -9.33 -20.75
C ILE A 730 -26.48 -9.26 -22.25
N LEU A 731 -26.82 -10.34 -22.96
CA LEU A 731 -26.79 -10.43 -24.40
C LEU A 731 -28.19 -10.11 -24.96
N LEU A 732 -28.33 -8.92 -25.53
CA LEU A 732 -29.57 -8.42 -26.14
C LEU A 732 -29.55 -8.70 -27.64
N PHE A 733 -30.32 -9.70 -28.04
CA PHE A 733 -30.47 -10.09 -29.42
C PHE A 733 -31.46 -9.15 -30.11
N ASN A 734 -30.99 -8.21 -30.93
CA ASN A 734 -31.82 -7.28 -31.70
C ASN A 734 -31.98 -7.71 -33.17
N ASN A 735 -33.17 -8.17 -33.54
CA ASN A 735 -33.57 -8.48 -34.93
C ASN A 735 -34.69 -7.57 -35.45
N ARG A 736 -35.05 -6.55 -34.66
CA ARG A 736 -36.13 -5.58 -34.95
C ARG A 736 -37.49 -6.22 -35.23
N ILE A 737 -37.76 -7.44 -34.75
CA ILE A 737 -39.05 -8.12 -35.00
C ILE A 737 -39.40 -9.23 -34.00
N TYR A 738 -40.68 -9.36 -33.66
CA TYR A 738 -41.17 -10.51 -32.91
C TYR A 738 -41.28 -11.78 -33.77
N GLY A 739 -40.18 -12.48 -33.94
CA GLY A 739 -40.12 -13.71 -34.75
C GLY A 739 -41.07 -14.81 -34.27
N LEU A 740 -41.16 -15.06 -32.95
CA LEU A 740 -41.98 -16.14 -32.39
C LEU A 740 -43.50 -15.87 -32.51
N THR A 741 -43.92 -14.60 -32.63
CA THR A 741 -45.34 -14.21 -32.72
C THR A 741 -45.83 -14.03 -34.16
N LYS A 742 -45.13 -14.65 -35.11
CA LYS A 742 -45.38 -14.57 -36.55
C LYS A 742 -45.07 -13.19 -37.17
N GLY A 743 -44.05 -12.52 -36.67
CA GLY A 743 -43.44 -11.34 -37.31
C GLY A 743 -44.15 -10.02 -37.02
N GLN A 744 -44.59 -9.80 -35.78
CA GLN A 744 -45.14 -8.49 -35.36
C GLN A 744 -43.99 -7.50 -35.12
N TYR A 745 -44.24 -6.20 -35.26
CA TYR A 745 -43.22 -5.17 -35.01
C TYR A 745 -42.79 -5.20 -33.53
N SER A 746 -41.49 -5.06 -33.27
CA SER A 746 -40.88 -5.02 -31.95
C SER A 746 -40.58 -3.57 -31.51
N PRO A 747 -40.14 -3.33 -30.27
CA PRO A 747 -39.76 -2.00 -29.79
C PRO A 747 -38.60 -1.35 -30.57
N THR A 748 -37.87 -2.09 -31.39
CA THR A 748 -36.76 -1.57 -32.23
C THR A 748 -37.09 -1.61 -33.72
N SER A 749 -38.31 -1.99 -34.12
CA SER A 749 -38.76 -1.92 -35.52
C SER A 749 -38.80 -0.49 -36.04
N GLU A 750 -38.34 -0.31 -37.28
CA GLU A 750 -38.33 0.98 -37.94
C GLU A 750 -39.76 1.54 -38.20
N PRO A 751 -39.94 2.87 -38.18
CA PRO A 751 -41.18 3.49 -38.63
C PRO A 751 -41.53 3.07 -40.07
N GLY A 752 -42.80 2.82 -40.32
CA GLY A 752 -43.30 2.29 -41.59
C GLY A 752 -43.19 0.77 -41.73
N LYS A 753 -42.67 0.04 -40.72
CA LYS A 753 -42.56 -1.43 -40.79
C LYS A 753 -43.92 -2.11 -40.99
N VAL A 754 -44.14 -2.66 -42.18
CA VAL A 754 -45.36 -3.39 -42.52
C VAL A 754 -45.26 -4.82 -41.99
N THR A 755 -46.22 -5.18 -41.15
CA THR A 755 -46.39 -6.56 -40.66
C THR A 755 -47.84 -6.99 -40.80
N LYS A 756 -48.15 -8.26 -40.46
CA LYS A 756 -49.55 -8.73 -40.48
C LYS A 756 -50.44 -7.99 -39.47
N SER A 757 -49.89 -7.55 -38.34
CA SER A 757 -50.62 -6.77 -37.33
C SER A 757 -50.60 -5.26 -37.60
N THR A 758 -49.65 -4.78 -38.42
CA THR A 758 -49.53 -3.38 -38.84
C THR A 758 -49.50 -3.25 -40.36
N PRO A 759 -50.61 -3.52 -41.07
CA PRO A 759 -50.65 -3.51 -42.53
C PRO A 759 -50.39 -2.13 -43.14
N SER A 760 -50.62 -1.05 -42.38
CA SER A 760 -50.33 0.33 -42.79
C SER A 760 -48.92 0.81 -42.41
N GLY A 761 -48.08 -0.07 -41.85
CA GLY A 761 -46.78 0.27 -41.29
C GLY A 761 -46.83 0.65 -39.80
N SER A 762 -45.73 0.43 -39.08
CA SER A 762 -45.58 0.89 -37.69
C SER A 762 -45.50 2.43 -37.64
N VAL A 763 -46.17 3.04 -36.67
CA VAL A 763 -46.06 4.49 -36.40
C VAL A 763 -45.22 4.78 -35.15
N ASP A 764 -44.79 3.73 -34.45
CA ASP A 764 -44.07 3.86 -33.19
C ASP A 764 -42.62 4.29 -33.42
N HIS A 765 -42.05 5.05 -32.48
CA HIS A 765 -40.66 5.45 -32.54
C HIS A 765 -39.79 4.37 -31.88
N PRO A 766 -38.78 3.81 -32.58
CA PRO A 766 -38.01 2.71 -32.02
C PRO A 766 -37.15 3.15 -30.83
N PHE A 767 -37.05 2.28 -29.83
CA PHE A 767 -36.04 2.40 -28.80
C PHE A 767 -34.63 2.28 -29.41
N ASN A 768 -33.70 3.07 -28.87
CA ASN A 768 -32.27 2.83 -29.04
C ASN A 768 -31.77 2.13 -27.76
N PRO A 769 -31.41 0.84 -27.82
CA PRO A 769 -31.06 0.08 -26.63
C PRO A 769 -29.82 0.63 -25.91
N VAL A 770 -28.83 1.10 -26.67
CA VAL A 770 -27.62 1.73 -26.13
C VAL A 770 -27.97 3.05 -25.42
N SER A 771 -28.80 3.91 -26.03
CA SER A 771 -29.23 5.15 -25.35
C SER A 771 -30.04 4.86 -24.09
N LEU A 772 -30.89 3.82 -24.10
CA LEU A 772 -31.64 3.41 -22.92
C LEU A 772 -30.71 2.95 -21.79
N ALA A 773 -29.69 2.16 -22.12
CA ALA A 773 -28.71 1.67 -21.15
C ALA A 773 -27.86 2.78 -20.55
N LEU A 774 -27.35 3.67 -21.39
CA LEU A 774 -26.58 4.83 -20.95
C LEU A 774 -27.44 5.77 -20.10
N GLY A 775 -28.70 6.01 -20.49
CA GLY A 775 -29.64 6.80 -19.69
C GLY A 775 -30.08 6.13 -18.38
N ALA A 776 -29.88 4.82 -18.25
CA ALA A 776 -30.06 4.08 -17.00
C ALA A 776 -28.78 4.02 -16.15
N GLU A 777 -27.72 4.75 -16.56
CA GLU A 777 -26.41 4.77 -15.90
C GLU A 777 -25.75 3.38 -15.86
N ALA A 778 -25.86 2.61 -16.95
CA ALA A 778 -25.11 1.37 -17.11
C ALA A 778 -23.59 1.64 -17.12
N THR A 779 -22.85 0.73 -16.48
CA THR A 779 -21.39 0.82 -16.34
C THR A 779 -20.65 0.19 -17.52
N PHE A 780 -21.26 -0.79 -18.18
CA PHE A 780 -20.76 -1.36 -19.43
C PHE A 780 -21.85 -1.44 -20.50
N VAL A 781 -21.59 -0.84 -21.66
CA VAL A 781 -22.50 -0.84 -22.81
C VAL A 781 -21.71 -1.04 -24.09
N ALA A 782 -22.06 -2.09 -24.85
CA ALA A 782 -21.42 -2.41 -26.11
C ALA A 782 -22.42 -2.78 -27.20
N ARG A 783 -22.00 -2.67 -28.45
CA ARG A 783 -22.76 -3.13 -29.62
C ARG A 783 -21.89 -3.91 -30.59
N THR A 784 -22.44 -4.96 -31.17
CA THR A 784 -21.76 -5.78 -32.18
C THR A 784 -22.75 -6.41 -33.18
N VAL A 785 -22.24 -7.20 -34.12
CA VAL A 785 -22.98 -7.80 -35.24
C VAL A 785 -22.68 -9.29 -35.28
N ASP A 786 -23.71 -10.12 -35.44
CA ASP A 786 -23.61 -11.59 -35.48
C ASP A 786 -22.58 -12.13 -36.51
N SER A 787 -22.35 -11.42 -37.61
CA SER A 787 -21.44 -11.80 -38.68
C SER A 787 -19.97 -11.50 -38.42
N ASP A 788 -19.64 -10.59 -37.49
CA ASP A 788 -18.24 -10.28 -37.12
C ASP A 788 -17.85 -11.04 -35.86
N ARG A 789 -17.45 -12.30 -36.04
CA ARG A 789 -17.12 -13.19 -34.92
C ARG A 789 -15.94 -12.71 -34.10
N LYS A 790 -14.93 -12.09 -34.73
CA LYS A 790 -13.72 -11.63 -34.03
C LYS A 790 -14.10 -10.49 -33.08
N HIS A 791 -14.83 -9.49 -33.59
CA HIS A 791 -15.28 -8.38 -32.78
C HIS A 791 -16.30 -8.80 -31.71
N LEU A 792 -17.23 -9.71 -32.03
CA LEU A 792 -18.17 -10.26 -31.04
C LEU A 792 -17.42 -10.93 -29.90
N THR A 793 -16.39 -11.74 -30.19
CA THR A 793 -15.60 -12.43 -29.16
C THR A 793 -14.86 -11.43 -28.26
N SER A 794 -14.20 -10.42 -28.82
CA SER A 794 -13.51 -9.41 -28.01
C SER A 794 -14.46 -8.58 -27.13
N VAL A 795 -15.69 -8.32 -27.61
CA VAL A 795 -16.72 -7.65 -26.79
C VAL A 795 -17.22 -8.56 -25.66
N LEU A 796 -17.35 -9.87 -25.91
CA LEU A 796 -17.74 -10.83 -24.87
C LEU A 796 -16.65 -10.96 -23.79
N GLU A 797 -15.37 -10.96 -24.17
CA GLU A 797 -14.25 -10.93 -23.24
C GLU A 797 -14.29 -9.69 -22.34
N ALA A 798 -14.44 -8.49 -22.93
CA ALA A 798 -14.55 -7.26 -22.17
C ALA A 798 -15.81 -7.23 -21.27
N ALA A 799 -16.94 -7.75 -21.76
CA ALA A 799 -18.20 -7.80 -21.01
C ALA A 799 -18.14 -8.75 -19.81
N ALA A 800 -17.48 -9.90 -19.95
CA ALA A 800 -17.30 -10.87 -18.86
C ALA A 800 -16.29 -10.39 -17.82
N ALA A 801 -15.21 -9.71 -18.25
CA ALA A 801 -14.23 -9.12 -17.34
C ALA A 801 -14.80 -7.94 -16.53
N HIS A 802 -15.84 -7.28 -17.03
CA HIS A 802 -16.46 -6.13 -16.38
C HIS A 802 -17.25 -6.52 -15.12
N ARG A 803 -16.96 -5.86 -13.99
CA ARG A 803 -17.68 -6.05 -12.73
C ARG A 803 -18.93 -5.19 -12.68
N GLY A 804 -20.09 -5.85 -12.61
CA GLY A 804 -21.38 -5.20 -12.68
C GLY A 804 -22.18 -5.61 -13.91
N THR A 805 -23.14 -4.78 -14.32
CA THR A 805 -24.03 -5.15 -15.43
C THR A 805 -23.42 -4.76 -16.77
N SER A 806 -23.11 -5.76 -17.60
CA SER A 806 -22.70 -5.58 -18.99
C SER A 806 -23.88 -5.74 -19.94
N LEU A 807 -24.21 -4.71 -20.73
CA LEU A 807 -25.18 -4.85 -21.82
C LEU A 807 -24.47 -4.91 -23.18
N VAL A 808 -24.68 -6.00 -23.91
CA VAL A 808 -24.19 -6.19 -25.29
C VAL A 808 -25.39 -6.27 -26.23
N GLU A 809 -25.61 -5.22 -27.03
CA GLU A 809 -26.56 -5.25 -28.14
C GLU A 809 -25.92 -5.98 -29.33
N ILE A 810 -26.55 -7.07 -29.77
CA ILE A 810 -26.11 -7.85 -30.92
C ILE A 810 -27.12 -7.63 -32.04
N TYR A 811 -26.69 -7.11 -33.19
CA TYR A 811 -27.52 -7.12 -34.39
C TYR A 811 -27.50 -8.50 -35.01
N GLN A 812 -28.66 -9.17 -35.01
CA GLN A 812 -28.80 -10.50 -35.63
C GLN A 812 -29.93 -10.58 -36.65
N ASN A 813 -29.72 -11.33 -37.73
CA ASN A 813 -30.70 -11.41 -38.81
C ASN A 813 -31.84 -12.41 -38.51
N CYS A 814 -33.08 -12.04 -38.87
CA CYS A 814 -34.25 -12.92 -38.87
C CYS A 814 -34.67 -13.26 -40.31
N PRO A 815 -34.23 -14.39 -40.88
CA PRO A 815 -34.43 -14.69 -42.31
C PRO A 815 -35.89 -14.90 -42.72
N ILE A 816 -36.80 -15.12 -41.75
CA ILE A 816 -38.21 -15.43 -42.04
C ILE A 816 -39.09 -14.16 -42.08
N PHE A 817 -38.88 -13.25 -41.14
CA PHE A 817 -39.79 -12.11 -40.95
C PHE A 817 -39.13 -10.75 -41.14
N ASN A 818 -37.80 -10.66 -41.05
CA ASN A 818 -37.08 -9.41 -41.19
C ASN A 818 -35.72 -9.61 -41.84
N ASP A 819 -35.72 -10.27 -43.00
CA ASP A 819 -34.49 -10.58 -43.71
C ASP A 819 -33.81 -9.31 -44.21
N ASN A 820 -32.47 -9.28 -44.17
CA ASN A 820 -31.64 -8.15 -44.59
C ASN A 820 -31.89 -6.85 -43.80
N ALA A 821 -32.44 -6.93 -42.59
CA ALA A 821 -32.70 -5.77 -41.72
C ALA A 821 -31.45 -4.91 -41.42
N PHE A 822 -30.27 -5.54 -41.47
CA PHE A 822 -28.98 -4.92 -41.17
C PHE A 822 -28.01 -4.97 -42.36
N GLU A 823 -28.54 -5.01 -43.59
CA GLU A 823 -27.72 -5.15 -44.81
C GLU A 823 -26.66 -4.05 -44.93
N ALA A 824 -26.99 -2.81 -44.55
CA ALA A 824 -26.07 -1.67 -44.65
C ALA A 824 -24.73 -1.88 -43.91
N ILE A 825 -24.76 -2.57 -42.76
CA ILE A 825 -23.57 -2.85 -41.94
C ILE A 825 -22.96 -4.24 -42.22
N LYS A 826 -23.58 -5.04 -43.10
CA LYS A 826 -23.10 -6.37 -43.49
C LYS A 826 -22.50 -6.40 -44.90
N ASN A 827 -23.07 -5.63 -45.81
CA ASN A 827 -22.66 -5.60 -47.21
C ASN A 827 -21.25 -5.01 -47.35
N PRO A 828 -20.31 -5.71 -48.01
CA PRO A 828 -18.94 -5.21 -48.21
C PRO A 828 -18.86 -3.81 -48.86
N ASP A 829 -19.82 -3.47 -49.72
CA ASP A 829 -19.82 -2.23 -50.48
C ASP A 829 -20.30 -1.02 -49.64
N THR A 830 -21.04 -1.26 -48.56
CA THR A 830 -21.60 -0.18 -47.72
C THR A 830 -21.07 -0.18 -46.29
N LYS A 831 -20.56 -1.30 -45.79
CA LYS A 831 -20.18 -1.46 -44.38
C LYS A 831 -19.10 -0.48 -43.92
N ALA A 832 -18.17 -0.12 -44.80
CA ALA A 832 -17.08 0.80 -44.47
C ALA A 832 -17.61 2.19 -44.11
N ASP A 833 -18.66 2.64 -44.81
CA ASP A 833 -19.33 3.90 -44.55
C ASP A 833 -20.40 3.81 -43.46
N ALA A 834 -20.94 2.61 -43.22
CA ALA A 834 -22.02 2.38 -42.26
C ALA A 834 -21.54 2.11 -40.84
N ILE A 835 -20.38 1.46 -40.65
CA ILE A 835 -19.82 1.13 -39.34
C ILE A 835 -18.90 2.25 -38.86
N ILE A 836 -19.15 2.76 -37.65
CA ILE A 836 -18.25 3.68 -36.94
C ILE A 836 -17.55 2.85 -35.84
N PRO A 837 -16.29 2.42 -36.02
CA PRO A 837 -15.61 1.61 -35.03
C PRO A 837 -15.29 2.45 -33.79
N LEU A 838 -15.58 1.90 -32.61
CA LEU A 838 -15.24 2.48 -31.32
C LEU A 838 -14.10 1.67 -30.68
N VAL A 839 -12.89 2.21 -30.75
CA VAL A 839 -11.67 1.62 -30.17
C VAL A 839 -11.09 2.60 -29.16
N HIS A 840 -11.02 2.21 -27.89
CA HIS A 840 -10.56 3.10 -26.82
C HIS A 840 -9.13 3.62 -27.10
N GLY A 841 -8.91 4.91 -26.91
CA GLY A 841 -7.63 5.59 -27.14
C GLY A 841 -7.35 5.94 -28.60
N GLU A 842 -8.19 5.52 -29.55
CA GLU A 842 -8.02 5.84 -30.97
C GLU A 842 -8.96 6.95 -31.46
N PRO A 843 -8.55 7.78 -32.44
CA PRO A 843 -9.44 8.70 -33.13
C PRO A 843 -10.61 7.97 -33.80
N ILE A 844 -11.85 8.48 -33.63
CA ILE A 844 -13.05 7.87 -34.19
C ILE A 844 -13.12 8.16 -35.70
N ARG A 845 -12.58 7.23 -36.50
CA ARG A 845 -12.50 7.33 -37.96
C ARG A 845 -13.20 6.15 -38.65
N PHE A 846 -13.84 6.43 -39.78
CA PHE A 846 -14.57 5.44 -40.58
C PHE A 846 -14.68 5.86 -42.06
N GLY A 847 -15.39 5.08 -42.88
CA GLY A 847 -15.46 5.28 -44.32
C GLY A 847 -14.32 4.59 -45.07
N VAL A 848 -14.46 4.51 -46.40
CA VAL A 848 -13.38 3.98 -47.27
C VAL A 848 -12.10 4.78 -47.02
N GLU A 849 -11.01 4.06 -46.72
CA GLU A 849 -9.70 4.65 -46.37
C GLU A 849 -9.74 5.66 -45.19
N ALA A 850 -10.66 5.48 -44.23
CA ALA A 850 -10.82 6.36 -43.08
C ALA A 850 -11.11 7.84 -43.46
N SER A 851 -11.83 8.03 -44.57
CA SER A 851 -12.18 9.35 -45.13
C SER A 851 -13.11 10.20 -44.26
N LYS A 852 -13.71 9.65 -43.20
CA LYS A 852 -14.64 10.35 -42.30
C LYS A 852 -14.18 10.23 -40.84
N GLY A 853 -14.54 11.21 -40.03
CA GLY A 853 -14.33 11.22 -38.58
C GLY A 853 -15.55 11.72 -37.80
N ILE A 854 -15.51 11.63 -36.48
CA ILE A 854 -16.55 12.16 -35.58
C ILE A 854 -15.96 13.31 -34.75
N ALA A 855 -16.62 14.48 -34.79
CA ALA A 855 -16.24 15.66 -34.02
C ALA A 855 -17.39 16.16 -33.13
N ARG A 856 -17.07 16.96 -32.11
CA ARG A 856 -18.08 17.64 -31.27
C ARG A 856 -18.81 18.69 -32.10
N ASP A 857 -20.13 18.76 -31.96
CA ASP A 857 -20.93 19.84 -32.53
C ASP A 857 -20.96 21.03 -31.55
N PRO A 858 -20.37 22.20 -31.90
CA PRO A 858 -20.33 23.36 -31.02
C PRO A 858 -21.70 24.04 -30.80
N GLN A 859 -22.69 23.76 -31.65
CA GLN A 859 -24.03 24.34 -31.52
C GLN A 859 -24.93 23.51 -30.62
N THR A 860 -24.89 22.18 -30.76
CA THR A 860 -25.80 21.28 -30.05
C THR A 860 -25.16 20.59 -28.85
N GLY A 861 -23.82 20.60 -28.76
CA GLY A 861 -23.07 19.81 -27.77
C GLY A 861 -23.03 18.31 -28.08
N GLY A 862 -23.69 17.86 -29.15
CA GLY A 862 -23.69 16.48 -29.62
C GLY A 862 -22.45 16.13 -30.45
N VAL A 863 -22.60 15.15 -31.34
CA VAL A 863 -21.54 14.73 -32.28
C VAL A 863 -22.02 14.83 -33.72
N ARG A 864 -21.09 15.09 -34.65
CA ARG A 864 -21.35 15.21 -36.08
C ARG A 864 -20.23 14.52 -36.88
N VAL A 865 -20.54 14.11 -38.10
CA VAL A 865 -19.55 13.58 -39.04
C VAL A 865 -18.75 14.73 -39.66
N VAL A 866 -17.43 14.55 -39.75
CA VAL A 866 -16.44 15.44 -40.39
C VAL A 866 -15.58 14.65 -41.38
N ASP A 867 -14.74 15.36 -42.13
CA ASP A 867 -13.69 14.73 -42.93
C ASP A 867 -12.64 14.08 -42.01
N GLY A 868 -12.03 12.96 -42.44
CA GLY A 868 -11.17 12.14 -41.58
C GLY A 868 -9.85 12.79 -41.12
N ASP A 869 -9.41 13.83 -41.84
CA ASP A 869 -8.23 14.64 -41.55
C ASP A 869 -8.52 15.91 -40.73
N ASP A 870 -9.79 16.12 -40.34
CA ASP A 870 -10.19 17.23 -39.48
C ASP A 870 -9.45 17.15 -38.11
N PRO A 871 -8.83 18.24 -37.64
CA PRO A 871 -8.10 18.25 -36.37
C PRO A 871 -8.99 18.06 -35.13
N ASP A 872 -10.30 18.27 -35.26
CA ASP A 872 -11.27 18.17 -34.16
C ASP A 872 -11.90 16.77 -34.01
N VAL A 873 -11.37 15.77 -34.73
CA VAL A 873 -11.81 14.37 -34.57
C VAL A 873 -11.59 13.90 -33.13
N LEU A 874 -12.66 13.42 -32.51
CA LEU A 874 -12.66 12.91 -31.15
C LEU A 874 -11.85 11.61 -31.06
N VAL A 875 -11.11 11.49 -29.96
CA VAL A 875 -10.53 10.21 -29.51
C VAL A 875 -11.58 9.49 -28.68
N HIS A 876 -11.85 8.22 -28.99
CA HIS A 876 -12.83 7.44 -28.24
C HIS A 876 -12.30 7.11 -26.85
N ASP A 877 -13.09 7.42 -25.83
CA ASP A 877 -12.80 7.07 -24.46
C ASP A 877 -13.97 6.29 -23.86
N ALA A 878 -13.87 4.96 -23.89
CA ALA A 878 -14.81 4.08 -23.22
C ALA A 878 -14.77 4.20 -21.69
N HIS A 879 -13.69 4.71 -21.09
CA HIS A 879 -13.48 4.78 -19.64
C HIS A 879 -13.84 6.14 -19.04
N ALA A 880 -14.42 7.05 -19.83
CA ALA A 880 -14.89 8.33 -19.35
C ALA A 880 -16.06 8.17 -18.36
N ASP A 881 -15.90 8.67 -17.13
CA ASP A 881 -16.95 8.64 -16.10
C ASP A 881 -18.24 9.35 -16.52
N ASP A 882 -18.15 10.46 -17.26
CA ASP A 882 -19.32 11.16 -17.80
C ASP A 882 -19.89 10.44 -19.05
N PRO A 883 -21.14 9.94 -19.02
CA PRO A 883 -21.72 9.21 -20.15
C PRO A 883 -22.10 10.12 -21.33
N THR A 884 -21.94 11.45 -21.24
CA THR A 884 -22.41 12.41 -22.26
C THR A 884 -21.90 12.10 -23.66
N THR A 885 -20.60 11.81 -23.82
CA THR A 885 -20.03 11.51 -25.14
C THR A 885 -20.50 10.15 -25.66
N ALA A 886 -20.53 9.12 -24.81
CA ALA A 886 -21.09 7.82 -25.15
C ALA A 886 -22.57 7.91 -25.58
N PHE A 887 -23.34 8.74 -24.87
CA PHE A 887 -24.75 8.99 -25.16
C PHE A 887 -24.90 9.70 -26.52
N ALA A 888 -24.10 10.74 -26.78
CA ALA A 888 -24.09 11.43 -28.06
C ALA A 888 -23.72 10.49 -29.22
N LEU A 889 -22.69 9.64 -29.06
CA LEU A 889 -22.31 8.62 -30.05
C LEU A 889 -23.49 7.66 -30.33
N SER A 890 -24.19 7.20 -29.30
CA SER A 890 -25.34 6.30 -29.46
C SER A 890 -26.46 6.88 -30.35
N ARG A 891 -26.56 8.22 -30.44
CA ARG A 891 -27.58 8.94 -31.22
C ARG A 891 -27.26 9.09 -32.71
N LEU A 892 -26.06 8.70 -33.15
CA LEU A 892 -25.72 8.65 -34.58
C LEU A 892 -26.48 7.54 -35.33
N THR A 893 -26.92 6.51 -34.61
CA THR A 893 -27.68 5.40 -35.18
C THR A 893 -29.07 5.84 -35.62
N ASP A 894 -29.31 5.82 -36.92
CA ASP A 894 -30.62 6.08 -37.48
C ASP A 894 -31.61 4.93 -37.20
N ALA A 895 -32.89 5.28 -37.15
CA ALA A 895 -33.99 4.36 -36.90
C ALA A 895 -34.38 3.52 -38.13
N GLY A 896 -33.79 3.80 -39.30
CA GLY A 896 -34.18 3.24 -40.59
C GLY A 896 -33.10 2.31 -41.14
N VAL A 897 -32.54 2.68 -42.29
CA VAL A 897 -31.41 1.99 -42.92
C VAL A 897 -30.14 2.46 -42.22
N LEU A 898 -29.50 1.58 -41.44
CA LEU A 898 -28.33 1.85 -40.61
C LEU A 898 -27.12 2.43 -41.39
N HIS A 899 -27.15 3.72 -41.71
CA HIS A 899 -26.12 4.41 -42.47
C HIS A 899 -24.96 4.88 -41.60
N GLN A 900 -25.16 4.97 -40.29
CA GLN A 900 -24.14 5.37 -39.30
C GLN A 900 -24.37 4.61 -38.00
N SER A 901 -23.64 3.53 -37.78
CA SER A 901 -23.79 2.66 -36.62
C SER A 901 -22.47 2.57 -35.87
N PRO A 902 -22.35 3.20 -34.70
CA PRO A 902 -21.21 2.95 -33.85
C PRO A 902 -21.22 1.50 -33.33
N ILE A 903 -20.10 0.81 -33.48
CA ILE A 903 -19.88 -0.60 -33.13
C ILE A 903 -18.62 -0.69 -32.26
N GLY A 904 -18.71 -1.38 -31.14
CA GLY A 904 -17.67 -1.45 -30.11
C GLY A 904 -18.21 -1.20 -28.71
N VAL A 905 -17.30 -0.95 -27.76
CA VAL A 905 -17.64 -0.63 -26.37
C VAL A 905 -17.85 0.89 -26.27
N PHE A 906 -19.07 1.31 -25.94
CA PHE A 906 -19.41 2.73 -25.75
C PHE A 906 -18.94 3.24 -24.41
N ARG A 907 -19.04 2.40 -23.38
CA ARG A 907 -18.76 2.73 -21.99
C ARG A 907 -18.33 1.48 -21.24
N GLN A 908 -17.32 1.63 -20.40
CA GLN A 908 -16.77 0.64 -19.47
C GLN A 908 -16.15 1.39 -18.30
N VAL A 909 -16.89 1.57 -17.21
CA VAL A 909 -16.48 2.36 -16.02
C VAL A 909 -16.79 1.60 -14.74
N GLU A 910 -16.05 1.87 -13.66
CA GLU A 910 -16.23 1.16 -12.41
C GLU A 910 -17.28 1.82 -11.50
N ARG A 911 -18.08 1.00 -10.81
CA ARG A 911 -19.03 1.42 -9.77
C ARG A 911 -19.30 0.23 -8.86
N ALA A 912 -19.55 0.48 -7.57
CA ALA A 912 -20.01 -0.55 -6.63
C ALA A 912 -21.18 -1.36 -7.21
N THR A 913 -21.16 -2.68 -6.99
CA THR A 913 -22.23 -3.57 -7.42
C THR A 913 -23.23 -3.78 -6.28
N TYR A 914 -24.52 -3.81 -6.63
CA TYR A 914 -25.57 -4.03 -5.63
C TYR A 914 -25.44 -5.39 -4.93
N ASP A 915 -24.99 -6.42 -5.63
CA ASP A 915 -24.86 -7.76 -5.06
C ASP A 915 -23.71 -7.88 -4.07
N ASP A 916 -22.57 -7.20 -4.31
CA ASP A 916 -21.48 -7.09 -3.32
C ASP A 916 -21.94 -6.34 -2.07
N ASP A 917 -22.55 -5.17 -2.23
CA ASP A 917 -23.05 -4.36 -1.12
C ASP A 917 -24.10 -5.12 -0.28
N ALA A 918 -24.99 -5.87 -0.93
CA ALA A 918 -26.02 -6.66 -0.26
C ALA A 918 -25.43 -7.83 0.54
N ARG A 919 -24.42 -8.53 0.00
CA ARG A 919 -23.71 -9.58 0.74
C ARG A 919 -22.94 -9.01 1.91
N GLN A 920 -22.29 -7.85 1.73
CA GLN A 920 -21.55 -7.18 2.80
C GLN A 920 -22.46 -6.82 3.98
N GLN A 921 -23.72 -6.40 3.74
CA GLN A 921 -24.69 -6.17 4.80
C GLN A 921 -24.98 -7.43 5.63
N LEU A 922 -25.05 -8.61 5.00
CA LEU A 922 -25.24 -9.87 5.72
C LEU A 922 -24.03 -10.21 6.58
N VAL A 923 -22.83 -10.10 6.01
CA VAL A 923 -21.57 -10.33 6.74
C VAL A 923 -21.46 -9.38 7.95
N THR A 924 -21.77 -8.10 7.78
CA THR A 924 -21.76 -7.13 8.88
C THR A 924 -22.82 -7.43 9.94
N ALA A 925 -24.02 -7.88 9.54
CA ALA A 925 -25.08 -8.25 10.48
C ALA A 925 -24.70 -9.51 11.30
N GLU A 926 -24.11 -10.52 10.66
CA GLU A 926 -23.60 -11.73 11.33
C GLU A 926 -22.47 -11.41 12.33
N GLN A 927 -21.63 -10.40 12.04
CA GLN A 927 -20.54 -9.98 12.92
C GLN A 927 -21.00 -9.09 14.10
N GLY A 928 -22.08 -8.31 13.92
CA GLY A 928 -22.59 -7.38 14.93
C GLY A 928 -23.34 -8.06 16.09
N GLU A 929 -23.93 -9.24 15.83
CA GLU A 929 -24.65 -10.05 16.82
C GLU A 929 -23.92 -11.38 17.01
N GLY A 930 -22.70 -11.36 17.55
CA GLY A 930 -21.93 -12.57 17.85
C GLY A 930 -22.72 -13.51 18.77
N GLY A 931 -23.30 -14.57 18.19
CA GLY A 931 -24.10 -15.58 18.88
C GLY A 931 -24.47 -16.73 17.95
N ASP A 932 -24.81 -17.90 18.52
CA ASP A 932 -25.36 -19.03 17.76
C ASP A 932 -26.63 -18.57 17.01
N PRO A 933 -26.78 -18.81 15.69
CA PRO A 933 -28.02 -18.50 14.97
C PRO A 933 -29.28 -19.05 15.64
N GLN A 934 -29.18 -20.17 16.38
CA GLN A 934 -30.29 -20.68 17.18
C GLN A 934 -30.60 -19.81 18.41
N GLU A 935 -29.58 -19.23 19.04
CA GLU A 935 -29.75 -18.30 20.16
C GLU A 935 -30.31 -16.96 19.69
N ALA A 936 -29.81 -16.41 18.58
CA ALA A 936 -30.35 -15.19 17.96
C ALA A 936 -31.81 -15.39 17.54
N LEU A 937 -32.12 -16.54 16.92
CA LEU A 937 -33.50 -16.92 16.59
C LEU A 937 -34.35 -17.11 17.85
N SER A 938 -33.81 -17.75 18.89
CA SER A 938 -34.51 -17.91 20.16
C SER A 938 -34.82 -16.55 20.78
N ALA A 939 -33.84 -15.64 20.83
CA ALA A 939 -34.00 -14.29 21.35
C ALA A 939 -35.04 -13.49 20.56
N LEU A 940 -35.01 -13.59 19.22
CA LEU A 940 -35.99 -12.99 18.32
C LEU A 940 -37.40 -13.54 18.58
N ILE A 941 -37.54 -14.85 18.77
CA ILE A 941 -38.83 -15.52 19.03
C ILE A 941 -39.34 -15.22 20.45
N THR A 942 -38.46 -15.21 21.45
CA THR A 942 -38.86 -14.94 22.84
C THR A 942 -39.19 -13.47 23.06
N GLY A 943 -38.52 -12.56 22.32
CA GLY A 943 -38.77 -11.12 22.35
C GLY A 943 -38.83 -10.51 23.75
N ASN A 944 -39.27 -9.26 23.83
CA ASN A 944 -39.52 -8.58 25.11
C ASN A 944 -41.01 -8.61 25.52
N ASP A 945 -41.89 -9.14 24.65
CA ASP A 945 -43.35 -9.13 24.79
C ASP A 945 -43.94 -10.53 25.04
N THR A 946 -43.19 -11.44 25.68
CA THR A 946 -43.71 -12.74 26.12
C THR A 946 -44.07 -12.72 27.61
N TRP A 947 -45.22 -13.29 27.96
CA TRP A 947 -45.61 -13.53 29.35
C TRP A 947 -46.02 -14.98 29.54
N THR A 948 -45.78 -15.51 30.74
CA THR A 948 -46.17 -16.87 31.11
C THR A 948 -47.51 -16.81 31.86
N VAL A 949 -48.49 -17.58 31.41
CA VAL A 949 -49.73 -17.84 32.17
C VAL A 949 -49.48 -19.08 33.02
N VAL A 950 -49.62 -18.94 34.33
CA VAL A 950 -49.47 -20.05 35.32
C VAL A 950 -50.81 -20.75 35.51
#